data_AF-A0A256YPY6-F1
#
_entry.id   AF-A0A256YPY6-F1
#
_cell.length_a   1.000
_cell.length_b   1.000
_cell.length_c   1.000
_cell.angle_alpha   90.00
_cell.angle_beta   90.00
_cell.angle_gamma   90.00
#
_symmetry.space_group_name_H-M   'P 1'
#
loop_
_entity.id
_entity.type
_entity.pdbx_description
1 polymer ?
#
loop_
_entity_poly.entity_id
_entity_poly.type
_entity_poly.pdbx_seq_one_letter_code
_entity_poly.pdbx_strand_id
1 'polypeptide(L)'
;MEKKRVFFMSMVFIFFLVSALAFAAFASAQNFVLTKETASLKTCPGSTLLVKTNVVSADKASFTVSQSGSASRFTITVPSGFILSAAETKTIFSYVTPPSTTQPGTYTFRINVNSGAVSKNVDYPIIVEDCRKASLQIEKEKQICPGELATFKAILKNLGRFAEDYNIAIQGPAKDWATLSDSFIKLDPGQEKDFFVYIKPPEDKTGKFDFTLTASSATRAFTSSTSTLEILPCYDYELRAEKALYSLCESGKLNVPLTLQNKGTVTNTYKLSLNAPNFVTLEKTLISLAPDQVTTVNLILSPGFGIQGDFPVKVTIKNELGKITKLLPLTVRVEKCYDVQTNIMAETATVCNTFTSQKQVLIKNTGRFDNTFNFALEGATFASLDKTSVTLAPGAEESATLTINPPEKTPARTYNIKVTATDPISKASSSDTIKVSTLTKEQCFQPSIVAAQKNIEVAKDSAAAVSFTIENKGLEKASYILELSGNALAFTQVNPSSLTLEPSKTETVYVHIAPSTAVAEGEYHVGLTARVKDSQILSSETIGIKVLPPAKVPIIMPGQEQKTPWQKIEDFFKNLFKVAIKTNITKQIEVTEEVNLTEEVKQQEQEKAETNVTEQSEQPATKNIFDVIKSFYYKIKSLATKKTEEPGNNTSDNLTKTTEQQEQEKETQKTQEQGQKTAPTTKQTQEQEQTQEQLEEQTQEQLEEQTQEQKQTKAEAEPLITSKSVKQFVKDYAYHLVAALILVIIIIIIATGYWKKIVDFFVEEEEVKTNKINKNKG
;
A
#
# COMPACT_ATOMS: atom_id res chain seq x y z
N MET A 1 -158.17 -19.39 38.49
CA MET A 1 -158.54 -17.95 38.49
C MET A 1 -157.39 -17.17 39.14
N GLU A 2 -156.86 -16.08 38.58
CA GLU A 2 -156.75 -15.74 37.15
C GLU A 2 -155.57 -14.76 36.90
N LYS A 3 -154.90 -14.89 35.75
CA LYS A 3 -153.96 -13.92 35.12
C LYS A 3 -153.03 -13.09 36.04
N LYS A 4 -152.11 -13.77 36.76
CA LYS A 4 -150.79 -13.20 37.14
C LYS A 4 -149.68 -13.79 36.26
N ARG A 5 -149.33 -13.08 35.18
CA ARG A 5 -148.22 -13.23 34.20
C ARG A 5 -148.64 -12.33 33.01
N VAL A 6 -147.85 -11.42 32.44
CA VAL A 6 -146.41 -11.16 32.54
C VAL A 6 -146.16 -9.65 32.70
N PHE A 7 -145.51 -9.22 33.79
CA PHE A 7 -145.03 -7.83 33.97
C PHE A 7 -143.50 -7.78 34.19
N PHE A 8 -142.80 -8.87 33.86
CA PHE A 8 -141.35 -9.04 34.07
C PHE A 8 -140.53 -8.88 32.77
N MET A 9 -141.16 -8.40 31.69
CA MET A 9 -140.63 -8.42 30.32
C MET A 9 -140.35 -7.01 29.77
N SER A 10 -140.09 -6.04 30.66
CA SER A 10 -139.80 -4.63 30.28
C SER A 10 -138.43 -4.12 30.74
N MET A 11 -137.67 -4.93 31.50
CA MET A 11 -136.40 -4.52 32.13
C MET A 11 -135.16 -5.29 31.61
N VAL A 12 -135.34 -6.29 30.74
CA VAL A 12 -134.22 -7.09 30.16
C VAL A 12 -133.80 -6.58 28.78
N PHE A 13 -134.72 -5.97 28.01
CA PHE A 13 -134.43 -5.52 26.64
C PHE A 13 -133.49 -4.31 26.58
N ILE A 14 -133.40 -3.52 27.65
CA ILE A 14 -132.53 -2.33 27.75
C ILE A 14 -131.07 -2.73 28.03
N PHE A 15 -130.79 -3.90 28.61
CA PHE A 15 -129.41 -4.33 28.86
C PHE A 15 -128.71 -4.87 27.60
N PHE A 16 -129.49 -5.42 26.64
CA PHE A 16 -128.98 -5.75 25.31
C PHE A 16 -128.74 -4.50 24.43
N LEU A 17 -129.15 -3.31 24.86
CA LEU A 17 -128.89 -2.03 24.19
C LEU A 17 -127.44 -1.54 24.37
N VAL A 18 -126.66 -2.17 25.25
CA VAL A 18 -125.29 -1.73 25.62
C VAL A 18 -124.20 -2.66 25.07
N SER A 19 -124.51 -3.91 24.70
CA SER A 19 -123.53 -4.83 24.10
C SER A 19 -123.45 -4.74 22.57
N ALA A 20 -124.28 -3.92 21.92
CA ALA A 20 -124.33 -3.76 20.46
C ALA A 20 -123.66 -2.47 19.96
N LEU A 21 -122.95 -1.74 20.83
CA LEU A 21 -122.22 -0.51 20.51
C LEU A 21 -120.70 -0.74 20.31
N ALA A 22 -120.35 -1.85 19.65
CA ALA A 22 -119.01 -2.13 19.15
C ALA A 22 -119.11 -2.87 17.80
N PHE A 23 -118.07 -2.78 16.96
CA PHE A 23 -117.99 -3.37 15.61
C PHE A 23 -118.96 -2.82 14.54
N ALA A 24 -118.81 -1.54 14.20
CA ALA A 24 -119.15 -1.04 12.85
C ALA A 24 -118.19 0.07 12.34
N ALA A 25 -116.99 0.18 12.92
CA ALA A 25 -115.96 1.13 12.49
C ALA A 25 -114.86 0.46 11.63
N PHE A 26 -115.26 -0.43 10.72
CA PHE A 26 -114.37 -0.89 9.66
C PHE A 26 -114.17 0.24 8.66
N ALA A 27 -113.06 0.97 8.81
CA ALA A 27 -112.60 1.88 7.77
C ALA A 27 -112.43 1.09 6.46
N SER A 28 -113.04 1.56 5.38
CA SER A 28 -112.83 1.03 4.04
C SER A 28 -111.37 1.24 3.65
N ALA A 29 -110.55 0.21 3.80
CA ALA A 29 -109.13 0.25 3.50
C ALA A 29 -108.93 0.40 1.98
N GLN A 30 -108.81 1.66 1.53
CA GLN A 30 -108.70 2.06 0.13
C GLN A 30 -107.70 1.18 -0.62
N ASN A 31 -108.20 0.32 -1.51
CA ASN A 31 -107.36 -0.69 -2.12
C ASN A 31 -106.86 -0.20 -3.48
N PHE A 32 -105.58 0.16 -3.54
CA PHE A 32 -104.88 0.53 -4.76
C PHE A 32 -103.78 -0.46 -5.10
N VAL A 33 -103.45 -0.60 -6.37
CA VAL A 33 -102.41 -1.51 -6.88
C VAL A 33 -101.26 -0.69 -7.47
N LEU A 34 -100.02 -1.11 -7.17
CA LEU A 34 -98.81 -0.59 -7.81
C LEU A 34 -98.33 -1.61 -8.85
N THR A 35 -98.37 -1.23 -10.11
CA THR A 35 -97.84 -2.03 -11.22
C THR A 35 -96.50 -1.45 -11.66
N LYS A 36 -95.46 -2.29 -11.64
CA LYS A 36 -94.08 -1.88 -11.91
C LYS A 36 -93.61 -2.28 -13.30
N GLU A 37 -92.86 -1.41 -13.96
CA GLU A 37 -92.10 -1.73 -15.17
C GLU A 37 -91.03 -2.79 -14.84
N THR A 38 -90.98 -3.87 -15.63
CA THR A 38 -90.12 -5.05 -15.41
C THR A 38 -88.88 -5.09 -16.33
N ALA A 39 -88.61 -4.01 -17.06
CA ALA A 39 -87.42 -3.86 -17.89
C ALA A 39 -86.12 -3.91 -17.06
N SER A 40 -85.00 -4.26 -17.69
CA SER A 40 -83.68 -4.27 -17.04
C SER A 40 -83.18 -2.84 -16.84
N LEU A 41 -83.39 -2.30 -15.63
CA LEU A 41 -83.10 -0.91 -15.26
C LEU A 41 -81.60 -0.64 -15.13
N LYS A 42 -80.94 -0.47 -16.28
CA LYS A 42 -79.52 -0.17 -16.45
C LYS A 42 -79.31 1.29 -16.84
N THR A 43 -78.28 1.94 -16.26
CA THR A 43 -77.88 3.30 -16.63
C THR A 43 -76.37 3.51 -16.48
N CYS A 44 -75.86 4.64 -16.98
CA CYS A 44 -74.48 5.07 -16.87
C CYS A 44 -74.34 6.25 -15.90
N PRO A 45 -73.18 6.44 -15.25
CA PRO A 45 -72.85 7.71 -14.57
C PRO A 45 -72.96 8.88 -15.56
N GLY A 46 -73.78 9.88 -15.22
CA GLY A 46 -74.11 11.03 -16.06
C GLY A 46 -75.28 10.82 -17.05
N SER A 47 -76.00 9.69 -16.99
CA SER A 47 -77.14 9.40 -17.89
C SER A 47 -78.46 9.24 -17.11
N THR A 48 -79.54 9.78 -17.66
CA THR A 48 -80.89 9.70 -17.07
C THR A 48 -81.63 8.45 -17.57
N LEU A 49 -82.00 7.57 -16.63
CA LEU A 49 -82.93 6.46 -16.85
C LEU A 49 -84.32 6.85 -16.36
N LEU A 50 -85.34 6.65 -17.19
CA LEU A 50 -86.74 6.85 -16.81
C LEU A 50 -87.35 5.54 -16.30
N VAL A 51 -87.85 5.53 -15.07
CA VAL A 51 -88.58 4.40 -14.47
C VAL A 51 -90.05 4.79 -14.29
N LYS A 52 -90.97 3.94 -14.73
CA LYS A 52 -92.42 4.16 -14.60
C LYS A 52 -93.04 3.25 -13.54
N THR A 53 -93.99 3.80 -12.79
CA THR A 53 -94.83 3.08 -11.83
C THR A 53 -96.28 3.49 -12.06
N ASN A 54 -97.16 2.53 -12.33
CA ASN A 54 -98.59 2.80 -12.47
C ASN A 54 -99.31 2.54 -11.15
N VAL A 55 -100.15 3.50 -10.74
CA VAL A 55 -101.02 3.43 -9.57
C VAL A 55 -102.46 3.36 -10.06
N VAL A 56 -103.18 2.31 -9.69
CA VAL A 56 -104.61 2.12 -9.99
C VAL A 56 -105.37 2.04 -8.68
N SER A 57 -106.46 2.81 -8.51
CA SER A 57 -107.28 2.75 -7.29
C SER A 57 -108.67 2.17 -7.55
N ALA A 58 -109.20 1.39 -6.61
CA ALA A 58 -110.60 0.97 -6.61
C ALA A 58 -111.56 2.13 -6.26
N ASP A 59 -111.09 3.11 -5.47
CA ASP A 59 -111.90 4.15 -4.84
C ASP A 59 -111.43 5.55 -5.24
N LYS A 60 -112.23 6.59 -4.95
CA LYS A 60 -111.76 7.97 -5.05
C LYS A 60 -110.84 8.30 -3.88
N ALA A 61 -109.57 8.57 -4.16
CA ALA A 61 -108.54 8.77 -3.12
C ALA A 61 -107.46 9.79 -3.53
N SER A 62 -106.90 10.46 -2.52
CA SER A 62 -105.72 11.33 -2.64
C SER A 62 -104.45 10.57 -2.29
N PHE A 63 -103.45 10.60 -3.17
CA PHE A 63 -102.18 9.90 -3.03
C PHE A 63 -101.03 10.87 -2.82
N THR A 64 -100.11 10.47 -1.95
CA THR A 64 -98.80 11.10 -1.75
C THR A 64 -97.70 10.11 -2.16
N VAL A 65 -96.61 10.62 -2.73
CA VAL A 65 -95.51 9.83 -3.29
C VAL A 65 -94.21 10.27 -2.62
N SER A 66 -93.48 9.30 -2.07
CA SER A 66 -92.17 9.51 -1.45
C SER A 66 -91.16 8.51 -2.00
N GLN A 67 -89.87 8.86 -1.97
CA GLN A 67 -88.78 8.03 -2.48
C GLN A 67 -87.74 7.71 -1.41
N SER A 68 -87.11 6.55 -1.53
CA SER A 68 -86.16 6.01 -0.56
C SER A 68 -85.24 4.96 -1.21
N GLY A 69 -84.31 4.39 -0.43
CA GLY A 69 -83.27 3.48 -0.94
C GLY A 69 -82.05 4.22 -1.49
N SER A 70 -80.95 3.51 -1.73
CA SER A 70 -79.65 4.10 -2.05
C SER A 70 -79.63 4.92 -3.34
N ALA A 71 -80.51 4.63 -4.32
CA ALA A 71 -80.63 5.41 -5.55
C ALA A 71 -81.38 6.74 -5.39
N SER A 72 -82.24 6.91 -4.37
CA SER A 72 -83.10 8.11 -4.28
C SER A 72 -82.32 9.43 -4.20
N ARG A 73 -81.06 9.38 -3.74
CA ARG A 73 -80.13 10.51 -3.73
C ARG A 73 -79.82 11.11 -5.12
N PHE A 74 -80.14 10.38 -6.18
CA PHE A 74 -79.96 10.80 -7.58
C PHE A 74 -81.21 10.54 -8.44
N THR A 75 -82.38 10.38 -7.81
CA THR A 75 -83.67 10.24 -8.51
C THR A 75 -84.57 11.43 -8.24
N ILE A 76 -85.30 11.88 -9.26
CA ILE A 76 -86.39 12.85 -9.12
C ILE A 76 -87.70 12.17 -9.52
N THR A 77 -88.66 12.09 -8.59
CA THR A 77 -89.95 11.40 -8.78
C THR A 77 -91.09 12.41 -8.88
N VAL A 78 -91.89 12.32 -9.94
CA VAL A 78 -93.04 13.22 -10.19
C VAL A 78 -94.27 12.46 -10.71
N PRO A 79 -95.50 12.89 -10.37
CA PRO A 79 -95.84 13.92 -9.39
C PRO A 79 -95.65 13.42 -7.93
N SER A 80 -95.39 14.34 -7.00
CA SER A 80 -95.28 14.04 -5.56
C SER A 80 -96.62 13.77 -4.87
N GLY A 81 -97.74 14.08 -5.52
CA GLY A 81 -99.08 13.73 -5.10
C GLY A 81 -100.12 13.98 -6.18
N PHE A 82 -101.26 13.31 -6.09
CA PHE A 82 -102.35 13.37 -7.07
C PHE A 82 -103.66 12.85 -6.47
N ILE A 83 -104.78 13.04 -7.16
CA ILE A 83 -106.07 12.41 -6.83
C ILE A 83 -106.41 11.45 -7.98
N LEU A 84 -107.00 10.31 -7.65
CA LEU A 84 -107.64 9.39 -8.61
C LEU A 84 -109.11 9.19 -8.27
N SER A 85 -109.89 8.91 -9.31
CA SER A 85 -111.24 8.36 -9.27
C SER A 85 -111.20 6.82 -9.22
N ALA A 86 -112.34 6.19 -8.93
CA ALA A 86 -112.47 4.74 -9.01
C ALA A 86 -112.08 4.20 -10.41
N ALA A 87 -111.26 3.15 -10.44
CA ALA A 87 -110.63 2.55 -11.63
C ALA A 87 -109.72 3.47 -12.47
N GLU A 88 -109.45 4.70 -12.05
CA GLU A 88 -108.53 5.61 -12.74
C GLU A 88 -107.06 5.19 -12.49
N THR A 89 -106.17 5.46 -13.46
CA THR A 89 -104.75 5.10 -13.41
C THR A 89 -103.86 6.33 -13.50
N LYS A 90 -102.86 6.47 -12.61
CA LYS A 90 -101.77 7.45 -12.74
C LYS A 90 -100.43 6.76 -12.99
N THR A 91 -99.65 7.27 -13.95
CA THR A 91 -98.22 6.97 -14.05
C THR A 91 -97.43 7.97 -13.22
N ILE A 92 -96.59 7.46 -12.33
CA ILE A 92 -95.49 8.17 -11.67
C ILE A 92 -94.24 7.98 -12.53
N PHE A 93 -93.53 9.07 -12.80
CA PHE A 93 -92.29 9.11 -13.57
C PHE A 93 -91.11 9.39 -12.64
N SER A 94 -90.11 8.53 -12.67
CA SER A 94 -88.91 8.66 -11.84
C SER A 94 -87.67 8.77 -12.72
N TYR A 95 -87.04 9.93 -12.70
CA TYR A 95 -85.85 10.26 -13.50
C TYR A 95 -84.60 9.98 -12.66
N VAL A 96 -83.92 8.87 -12.96
CA VAL A 96 -82.77 8.36 -12.22
C VAL A 96 -81.49 8.78 -12.96
N THR A 97 -80.75 9.74 -12.41
CA THR A 97 -79.59 10.36 -13.07
C THR A 97 -78.36 10.32 -12.15
N PRO A 98 -77.65 9.19 -12.05
CA PRO A 98 -76.49 9.07 -11.18
C PRO A 98 -75.40 10.08 -11.58
N PRO A 99 -74.80 10.84 -10.65
CA PRO A 99 -73.64 11.69 -10.93
C PRO A 99 -72.50 10.91 -11.61
N SER A 100 -71.66 11.59 -12.38
CA SER A 100 -70.50 11.01 -13.09
C SER A 100 -69.45 10.39 -12.15
N THR A 101 -69.52 10.66 -10.85
CA THR A 101 -68.70 10.07 -9.78
C THR A 101 -69.32 8.82 -9.15
N THR A 102 -70.50 8.39 -9.58
CA THR A 102 -71.18 7.20 -9.03
C THR A 102 -70.44 5.93 -9.46
N GLN A 103 -70.00 5.15 -8.49
CA GLN A 103 -69.35 3.87 -8.75
C GLN A 103 -70.33 2.87 -9.42
N PRO A 104 -69.87 2.03 -10.36
CA PRO A 104 -70.67 0.94 -10.91
C PRO A 104 -71.17 -0.01 -9.81
N GLY A 105 -72.40 -0.51 -9.94
CA GLY A 105 -73.04 -1.38 -8.96
C GLY A 105 -74.57 -1.27 -8.95
N THR A 106 -75.22 -2.09 -8.12
CA THR A 106 -76.67 -2.11 -7.98
C THR A 106 -77.13 -1.21 -6.83
N TYR A 107 -78.01 -0.25 -7.12
CA TYR A 107 -78.60 0.66 -6.15
C TYR A 107 -80.12 0.44 -6.06
N THR A 108 -80.65 0.38 -4.85
CA THR A 108 -82.09 0.20 -4.64
C THR A 108 -82.81 1.54 -4.77
N PHE A 109 -83.77 1.62 -5.68
CA PHE A 109 -84.74 2.71 -5.74
C PHE A 109 -86.09 2.19 -5.22
N ARG A 110 -86.62 2.81 -4.17
CA ARG A 110 -87.92 2.47 -3.57
C ARG A 110 -88.87 3.66 -3.65
N ILE A 111 -90.00 3.49 -4.33
CA ILE A 111 -91.13 4.42 -4.23
C ILE A 111 -92.09 3.90 -3.18
N ASN A 112 -92.56 4.77 -2.29
CA ASN A 112 -93.66 4.50 -1.37
C ASN A 112 -94.82 5.44 -1.73
N VAL A 113 -95.99 4.88 -2.01
CA VAL A 113 -97.23 5.59 -2.33
C VAL A 113 -98.20 5.39 -1.17
N ASN A 114 -98.75 6.48 -0.64
CA ASN A 114 -99.61 6.48 0.54
C ASN A 114 -100.92 7.25 0.27
N SER A 115 -102.06 6.60 0.52
CA SER A 115 -103.39 7.20 0.35
C SER A 115 -103.93 7.93 1.60
N GLY A 116 -103.15 7.96 2.67
CA GLY A 116 -103.55 8.42 4.01
C GLY A 116 -104.07 7.30 4.90
N ALA A 117 -104.71 6.27 4.32
CA ALA A 117 -105.17 5.06 5.02
C ALA A 117 -104.27 3.85 4.81
N VAL A 118 -103.66 3.72 3.62
CA VAL A 118 -102.80 2.59 3.25
C VAL A 118 -101.54 3.10 2.54
N SER A 119 -100.38 2.55 2.91
CA SER A 119 -99.11 2.76 2.22
C SER A 119 -98.64 1.46 1.56
N LYS A 120 -98.26 1.53 0.29
CA LYS A 120 -97.67 0.42 -0.48
C LYS A 120 -96.39 0.91 -1.14
N ASN A 121 -95.42 0.01 -1.33
CA ASN A 121 -94.14 0.36 -1.92
C ASN A 121 -93.75 -0.57 -3.07
N VAL A 122 -92.75 -0.14 -3.83
CA VAL A 122 -92.20 -0.85 -4.98
C VAL A 122 -90.69 -0.65 -5.05
N ASP A 123 -89.97 -1.77 -5.12
CA ASP A 123 -88.51 -1.80 -5.23
C ASP A 123 -88.04 -2.07 -6.67
N TYR A 124 -87.10 -1.24 -7.10
CA TYR A 124 -86.44 -1.24 -8.39
C TYR A 124 -84.91 -1.36 -8.19
N PRO A 125 -84.26 -2.42 -8.70
CA PRO A 125 -82.81 -2.54 -8.70
C PRO A 125 -82.23 -1.74 -9.89
N ILE A 126 -81.66 -0.56 -9.61
CA ILE A 126 -80.98 0.27 -10.61
C ILE A 126 -79.54 -0.21 -10.74
N ILE A 127 -79.16 -0.73 -11.90
CA ILE A 127 -77.79 -1.14 -12.20
C ILE A 127 -77.07 0.05 -12.84
N VAL A 128 -76.08 0.61 -12.14
CA VAL A 128 -75.13 1.57 -12.72
C VAL A 128 -73.99 0.75 -13.34
N GLU A 129 -73.84 0.82 -14.66
CA GLU A 129 -72.82 0.08 -15.39
C GLU A 129 -71.51 0.87 -15.51
N ASP A 130 -70.39 0.15 -15.64
CA ASP A 130 -69.09 0.73 -16.00
C ASP A 130 -69.05 1.07 -17.50
N CYS A 131 -69.79 2.11 -17.89
CA CYS A 131 -69.95 2.50 -19.29
C CYS A 131 -68.69 3.09 -19.94
N ARG A 132 -67.56 3.18 -19.21
CA ARG A 132 -66.25 3.65 -19.71
C ARG A 132 -65.14 2.63 -19.48
N LYS A 133 -65.48 1.37 -19.21
CA LYS A 133 -64.53 0.29 -18.96
C LYS A 133 -63.54 0.13 -20.11
N ALA A 134 -62.26 0.00 -19.79
CA ALA A 134 -61.21 -0.30 -20.75
C ALA A 134 -60.41 -1.53 -20.31
N SER A 135 -59.90 -2.29 -21.28
CA SER A 135 -58.97 -3.40 -21.07
C SER A 135 -57.67 -3.10 -21.79
N LEU A 136 -56.55 -3.09 -21.07
CA LEU A 136 -55.21 -2.98 -21.62
C LEU A 136 -54.41 -4.24 -21.28
N GLN A 137 -53.93 -4.93 -22.31
CA GLN A 137 -53.07 -6.10 -22.19
C GLN A 137 -51.71 -5.79 -22.82
N ILE A 138 -50.65 -6.40 -22.28
CA ILE A 138 -49.28 -6.30 -22.78
C ILE A 138 -48.60 -7.67 -22.61
N GLU A 139 -47.60 -7.98 -23.43
CA GLU A 139 -46.69 -9.11 -23.17
C GLU A 139 -46.05 -8.96 -21.78
N LYS A 140 -46.08 -10.01 -20.97
CA LYS A 140 -45.75 -9.95 -19.53
C LYS A 140 -44.29 -9.64 -19.23
N GLU A 141 -43.38 -10.27 -19.97
CA GLU A 141 -41.94 -10.14 -19.75
C GLU A 141 -41.16 -10.38 -21.03
N LYS A 142 -39.97 -9.78 -21.14
CA LYS A 142 -38.96 -10.12 -22.17
C LYS A 142 -37.55 -10.04 -21.58
N GLN A 143 -36.66 -10.88 -22.10
CA GLN A 143 -35.22 -10.86 -21.84
C GLN A 143 -34.47 -10.34 -23.07
N ILE A 144 -33.48 -9.48 -22.86
CA ILE A 144 -32.56 -8.95 -23.89
C ILE A 144 -31.15 -8.75 -23.32
N CYS A 145 -30.18 -8.49 -24.18
CA CYS A 145 -28.87 -7.98 -23.80
C CYS A 145 -28.82 -6.43 -23.76
N PRO A 146 -27.82 -5.81 -23.11
CA PRO A 146 -27.71 -4.35 -23.03
C PRO A 146 -27.58 -3.71 -24.41
N GLY A 147 -28.25 -2.57 -24.65
CA GLY A 147 -28.23 -1.90 -25.96
C GLY A 147 -29.11 -2.51 -27.05
N GLU A 148 -29.68 -3.70 -26.86
CA GLU A 148 -30.63 -4.30 -27.82
C GLU A 148 -32.01 -3.63 -27.78
N LEU A 149 -32.86 -3.89 -28.78
CA LEU A 149 -34.21 -3.32 -28.84
C LEU A 149 -35.27 -4.35 -28.44
N ALA A 150 -35.80 -4.25 -27.22
CA ALA A 150 -37.02 -4.95 -26.87
C ALA A 150 -38.22 -4.29 -27.56
N THR A 151 -39.16 -5.11 -28.04
CA THR A 151 -40.46 -4.66 -28.57
C THR A 151 -41.56 -5.43 -27.87
N PHE A 152 -42.43 -4.75 -27.15
CA PHE A 152 -43.62 -5.33 -26.50
C PHE A 152 -44.87 -4.97 -27.30
N LYS A 153 -45.68 -5.97 -27.64
CA LYS A 153 -47.04 -5.77 -28.17
C LYS A 153 -47.99 -5.47 -27.01
N ALA A 154 -48.81 -4.43 -27.20
CA ALA A 154 -49.92 -4.09 -26.33
C ALA A 154 -51.24 -4.07 -27.12
N ILE A 155 -52.34 -4.36 -26.44
CA ILE A 155 -53.69 -4.38 -26.99
C ILE A 155 -54.59 -3.56 -26.07
N LEU A 156 -55.16 -2.46 -26.60
CA LEU A 156 -56.15 -1.65 -25.90
C LEU A 156 -57.54 -1.92 -26.48
N LYS A 157 -58.52 -2.19 -25.62
CA LYS A 157 -59.92 -2.43 -26.00
C LYS A 157 -60.88 -1.57 -25.18
N ASN A 158 -61.80 -0.91 -25.88
CA ASN A 158 -62.91 -0.20 -25.27
C ASN A 158 -64.04 -1.21 -24.96
N LEU A 159 -64.32 -1.42 -23.68
CA LEU A 159 -65.41 -2.29 -23.18
C LEU A 159 -66.61 -1.46 -22.69
N GLY A 160 -66.56 -0.13 -22.85
CA GLY A 160 -67.62 0.80 -22.49
C GLY A 160 -68.72 0.92 -23.54
N ARG A 161 -69.69 1.80 -23.26
CA ARG A 161 -70.80 2.14 -24.17
C ARG A 161 -70.55 3.42 -24.98
N PHE A 162 -69.49 4.17 -24.67
CA PHE A 162 -69.15 5.43 -25.31
C PHE A 162 -67.84 5.29 -26.08
N ALA A 163 -67.69 6.02 -27.18
CA ALA A 163 -66.38 6.19 -27.81
C ALA A 163 -65.43 6.94 -26.86
N GLU A 164 -64.16 6.55 -26.83
CA GLU A 164 -63.17 7.09 -25.89
C GLU A 164 -61.86 7.46 -26.58
N ASP A 165 -61.25 8.54 -26.12
CA ASP A 165 -60.00 9.11 -26.62
C ASP A 165 -58.91 8.92 -25.55
N TYR A 166 -58.14 7.84 -25.67
CA TYR A 166 -57.15 7.41 -24.68
C TYR A 166 -55.76 8.00 -24.94
N ASN A 167 -55.22 8.71 -23.95
CA ASN A 167 -53.81 9.08 -23.86
C ASN A 167 -53.04 7.91 -23.24
N ILE A 168 -51.96 7.49 -23.89
CA ILE A 168 -51.13 6.35 -23.50
C ILE A 168 -49.83 6.85 -22.87
N ALA A 169 -49.48 6.34 -21.69
CA ALA A 169 -48.27 6.74 -20.98
C ALA A 169 -47.57 5.56 -20.28
N ILE A 170 -46.23 5.60 -20.28
CA ILE A 170 -45.36 4.62 -19.61
C ILE A 170 -44.90 5.20 -18.26
N GLN A 171 -44.91 4.36 -17.23
CA GLN A 171 -44.46 4.67 -15.87
C GLN A 171 -43.49 3.58 -15.37
N GLY A 172 -42.67 3.92 -14.37
CA GLY A 172 -41.62 3.03 -13.86
C GLY A 172 -40.26 3.22 -14.55
N PRO A 173 -39.21 2.53 -14.09
CA PRO A 173 -37.82 2.74 -14.52
C PRO A 173 -37.56 2.53 -16.02
N ALA A 174 -38.38 1.77 -16.75
CA ALA A 174 -38.20 1.58 -18.21
C ALA A 174 -38.51 2.84 -19.05
N LYS A 175 -39.19 3.83 -18.48
CA LYS A 175 -39.78 4.97 -19.20
C LYS A 175 -38.76 5.75 -20.04
N ASP A 176 -37.60 6.10 -19.49
CA ASP A 176 -36.66 7.04 -20.12
C ASP A 176 -35.90 6.45 -21.33
N TRP A 177 -36.06 5.14 -21.55
CA TRP A 177 -35.50 4.35 -22.65
C TRP A 177 -36.60 3.67 -23.49
N ALA A 178 -37.86 4.05 -23.28
CA ALA A 178 -39.03 3.52 -23.97
C ALA A 178 -39.70 4.56 -24.89
N THR A 179 -40.28 4.08 -25.99
CA THR A 179 -41.03 4.86 -26.99
C THR A 179 -42.27 4.09 -27.40
N LEU A 180 -43.40 4.78 -27.56
CA LEU A 180 -44.66 4.20 -28.02
C LEU A 180 -44.79 4.35 -29.54
N SER A 181 -45.37 3.36 -30.23
CA SER A 181 -45.89 3.58 -31.59
C SER A 181 -47.06 4.57 -31.59
N ASP A 182 -47.86 4.56 -30.52
CA ASP A 182 -49.08 5.33 -30.37
C ASP A 182 -49.19 5.91 -28.95
N SER A 183 -49.07 7.23 -28.82
CA SER A 183 -49.32 7.97 -27.58
C SER A 183 -50.79 8.37 -27.39
N PHE A 184 -51.61 8.25 -28.45
CA PHE A 184 -53.02 8.59 -28.45
C PHE A 184 -53.81 7.59 -29.29
N ILE A 185 -54.89 7.04 -28.74
CA ILE A 185 -55.71 6.00 -29.37
C ILE A 185 -57.20 6.32 -29.16
N LYS A 186 -57.93 6.52 -30.25
CA LYS A 186 -59.41 6.59 -30.27
C LYS A 186 -60.00 5.20 -30.49
N LEU A 187 -61.01 4.83 -29.71
CA LEU A 187 -61.76 3.58 -29.88
C LEU A 187 -63.27 3.77 -29.70
N ASP A 188 -64.05 3.31 -30.67
CA ASP A 188 -65.50 3.15 -30.56
C ASP A 188 -65.89 1.97 -29.64
N PRO A 189 -67.14 1.88 -29.16
CA PRO A 189 -67.58 0.81 -28.27
C PRO A 189 -67.33 -0.60 -28.82
N GLY A 190 -66.60 -1.43 -28.06
CA GLY A 190 -66.22 -2.79 -28.45
C GLY A 190 -64.98 -2.89 -29.35
N GLN A 191 -64.47 -1.78 -29.88
CA GLN A 191 -63.28 -1.73 -30.73
C GLN A 191 -62.00 -1.99 -29.91
N GLU A 192 -61.02 -2.61 -30.56
CA GLU A 192 -59.65 -2.79 -30.05
C GLU A 192 -58.60 -2.31 -31.06
N LYS A 193 -57.42 -1.97 -30.56
CA LYS A 193 -56.24 -1.62 -31.36
C LYS A 193 -54.98 -2.22 -30.74
N ASP A 194 -54.19 -2.86 -31.61
CA ASP A 194 -52.80 -3.25 -31.35
C ASP A 194 -51.86 -2.04 -31.47
N PHE A 195 -50.88 -1.95 -30.58
CA PHE A 195 -49.79 -0.97 -30.63
C PHE A 195 -48.53 -1.53 -29.96
N PHE A 196 -47.40 -0.82 -30.05
CA PHE A 196 -46.10 -1.31 -29.59
C PHE A 196 -45.40 -0.38 -28.60
N VAL A 197 -44.65 -0.98 -27.69
CA VAL A 197 -43.68 -0.32 -26.81
C VAL A 197 -42.27 -0.77 -27.21
N TYR A 198 -41.48 0.15 -27.74
CA TYR A 198 -40.09 -0.05 -28.12
C TYR A 198 -39.19 0.39 -26.98
N ILE A 199 -38.32 -0.48 -26.46
CA ILE A 199 -37.49 -0.19 -25.29
C ILE A 199 -36.03 -0.56 -25.58
N LYS A 200 -35.12 0.42 -25.51
CA LYS A 200 -33.69 0.25 -25.83
C LYS A 200 -32.80 0.71 -24.66
N PRO A 201 -32.32 -0.19 -23.79
CA PRO A 201 -31.47 0.19 -22.66
C PRO A 201 -30.13 0.80 -23.09
N PRO A 202 -29.50 1.59 -22.22
CA PRO A 202 -28.08 1.87 -22.29
C PRO A 202 -27.24 0.57 -22.23
N GLU A 203 -26.08 0.59 -22.86
CA GLU A 203 -25.18 -0.58 -22.98
C GLU A 203 -24.54 -1.02 -21.63
N ASP A 204 -24.69 -0.23 -20.56
CA ASP A 204 -24.14 -0.47 -19.22
C ASP A 204 -25.17 -0.98 -18.18
N LYS A 205 -26.41 -1.26 -18.58
CA LYS A 205 -27.50 -1.66 -17.66
C LYS A 205 -27.76 -3.16 -17.68
N THR A 206 -27.98 -3.74 -16.50
CA THR A 206 -28.36 -5.14 -16.27
C THR A 206 -29.40 -5.23 -15.15
N GLY A 207 -30.15 -6.33 -15.08
CA GLY A 207 -31.18 -6.58 -14.06
C GLY A 207 -32.62 -6.50 -14.58
N LYS A 208 -33.60 -6.62 -13.68
CA LYS A 208 -35.04 -6.57 -14.00
C LYS A 208 -35.61 -5.17 -13.81
N PHE A 209 -36.40 -4.71 -14.76
CA PHE A 209 -37.00 -3.38 -14.81
C PHE A 209 -38.50 -3.48 -15.11
N ASP A 210 -39.31 -3.41 -14.05
CA ASP A 210 -40.76 -3.37 -14.19
C ASP A 210 -41.24 -2.02 -14.73
N PHE A 211 -42.28 -2.04 -15.55
CA PHE A 211 -42.94 -0.83 -16.05
C PHE A 211 -44.45 -1.02 -16.14
N THR A 212 -45.17 0.10 -15.98
CA THR A 212 -46.63 0.14 -16.10
C THR A 212 -47.01 0.95 -17.32
N LEU A 213 -47.71 0.31 -18.25
CA LEU A 213 -48.37 0.97 -19.36
C LEU A 213 -49.77 1.40 -18.90
N THR A 214 -50.14 2.65 -19.16
CA THR A 214 -51.41 3.25 -18.71
C THR A 214 -52.14 3.86 -19.89
N ALA A 215 -53.47 3.71 -19.94
CA ALA A 215 -54.35 4.33 -20.92
C ALA A 215 -55.44 5.14 -20.19
N SER A 216 -55.58 6.43 -20.53
CA SER A 216 -56.41 7.38 -19.77
C SER A 216 -57.15 8.37 -20.67
N SER A 217 -58.47 8.49 -20.47
CA SER A 217 -59.33 9.45 -21.20
C SER A 217 -59.68 10.65 -20.33
N ALA A 218 -59.90 11.81 -20.97
CA ALA A 218 -60.42 13.02 -20.33
C ALA A 218 -61.80 12.79 -19.66
N THR A 219 -62.54 11.77 -20.10
CA THR A 219 -63.83 11.34 -19.53
C THR A 219 -63.70 10.56 -18.22
N ARG A 220 -62.46 10.30 -17.77
CA ARG A 220 -62.05 9.45 -16.64
C ARG A 220 -62.10 7.93 -16.89
N ALA A 221 -62.20 7.48 -18.14
CA ALA A 221 -61.83 6.09 -18.46
C ALA A 221 -60.34 5.85 -18.11
N PHE A 222 -60.03 4.77 -17.39
CA PHE A 222 -58.65 4.43 -16.99
C PHE A 222 -58.44 2.91 -17.01
N THR A 223 -57.28 2.48 -17.50
CA THR A 223 -56.81 1.10 -17.37
C THR A 223 -55.27 1.06 -17.39
N SER A 224 -54.69 0.02 -16.79
CA SER A 224 -53.24 -0.12 -16.62
C SER A 224 -52.82 -1.58 -16.71
N SER A 225 -51.64 -1.85 -17.27
CA SER A 225 -51.06 -3.18 -17.40
C SER A 225 -49.57 -3.12 -17.11
N THR A 226 -49.05 -4.11 -16.38
CA THR A 226 -47.64 -4.18 -15.95
C THR A 226 -46.85 -5.19 -16.78
N SER A 227 -45.58 -4.88 -17.05
CA SER A 227 -44.65 -5.75 -17.76
C SER A 227 -43.23 -5.60 -17.21
N THR A 228 -42.40 -6.63 -17.38
CA THR A 228 -41.02 -6.68 -16.88
C THR A 228 -40.03 -6.81 -18.03
N LEU A 229 -39.03 -5.92 -18.09
CA LEU A 229 -37.90 -6.05 -19.00
C LEU A 229 -36.66 -6.50 -18.21
N GLU A 230 -36.14 -7.68 -18.52
CA GLU A 230 -34.92 -8.21 -17.93
C GLU A 230 -33.74 -8.05 -18.88
N ILE A 231 -32.74 -7.29 -18.46
CA ILE A 231 -31.49 -7.14 -19.20
C ILE A 231 -30.45 -8.10 -18.61
N LEU A 232 -30.12 -9.13 -19.37
CA LEU A 232 -29.16 -10.15 -18.98
C LEU A 232 -27.71 -9.62 -19.06
N PRO A 233 -26.77 -10.11 -18.24
CA PRO A 233 -25.37 -9.67 -18.25
C PRO A 233 -24.55 -10.26 -19.43
N CYS A 234 -25.11 -10.23 -20.65
CA CYS A 234 -24.59 -10.94 -21.84
C CYS A 234 -23.15 -10.61 -22.25
N TYR A 235 -22.57 -9.53 -21.73
CA TYR A 235 -21.24 -9.03 -22.09
C TYR A 235 -20.28 -8.96 -20.90
N ASP A 236 -20.63 -9.53 -19.74
CA ASP A 236 -19.74 -9.50 -18.57
C ASP A 236 -18.44 -10.30 -18.80
N TYR A 237 -17.38 -9.94 -18.08
CA TYR A 237 -16.07 -10.54 -18.20
C TYR A 237 -15.23 -10.27 -16.97
N GLU A 238 -14.16 -11.03 -16.79
CA GLU A 238 -13.28 -10.89 -15.64
C GLU A 238 -11.81 -10.96 -16.05
N LEU A 239 -11.01 -9.99 -15.58
CA LEU A 239 -9.55 -9.97 -15.71
C LEU A 239 -8.95 -10.03 -14.30
N ARG A 240 -8.13 -11.06 -14.02
CA ARG A 240 -7.46 -11.28 -12.74
C ARG A 240 -5.95 -11.41 -12.93
N ALA A 241 -5.20 -11.02 -11.90
CA ALA A 241 -3.85 -11.51 -11.65
C ALA A 241 -3.88 -12.42 -10.41
N GLU A 242 -2.90 -13.31 -10.28
CA GLU A 242 -2.72 -14.15 -9.09
C GLU A 242 -2.34 -13.32 -7.84
N LYS A 243 -1.57 -12.23 -8.03
CA LYS A 243 -1.07 -11.36 -6.96
C LYS A 243 -1.29 -9.88 -7.32
N ALA A 244 -1.46 -9.03 -6.32
CA ALA A 244 -1.51 -7.56 -6.51
C ALA A 244 -0.11 -6.92 -6.54
N LEU A 245 0.91 -7.62 -6.03
CA LEU A 245 2.31 -7.20 -5.99
C LEU A 245 3.17 -8.32 -6.59
N TYR A 246 4.07 -7.95 -7.51
CA TYR A 246 5.13 -8.80 -8.03
C TYR A 246 6.48 -8.14 -7.77
N SER A 247 7.52 -8.93 -7.48
CA SER A 247 8.90 -8.44 -7.29
C SER A 247 9.86 -9.14 -8.24
N LEU A 248 10.86 -8.42 -8.74
CA LEU A 248 11.97 -8.95 -9.53
C LEU A 248 13.23 -8.10 -9.36
N CYS A 249 14.39 -8.67 -9.69
CA CYS A 249 15.63 -7.90 -9.77
C CYS A 249 15.65 -6.93 -10.96
N GLU A 250 16.41 -5.85 -10.83
CA GLU A 250 16.92 -5.07 -11.96
C GLU A 250 17.61 -5.98 -13.00
N SER A 251 17.50 -5.66 -14.29
CA SER A 251 17.90 -6.53 -15.43
C SER A 251 17.25 -7.93 -15.47
N GLY A 252 16.38 -8.27 -14.51
CA GLY A 252 15.59 -9.50 -14.52
C GLY A 252 14.44 -9.43 -15.52
N LYS A 253 13.92 -10.59 -15.91
CA LYS A 253 12.71 -10.72 -16.72
C LYS A 253 11.68 -11.59 -16.02
N LEU A 254 10.46 -11.10 -15.90
CA LEU A 254 9.33 -11.82 -15.30
C LEU A 254 8.10 -11.70 -16.20
N ASN A 255 7.49 -12.83 -16.57
CA ASN A 255 6.19 -12.87 -17.23
C ASN A 255 5.12 -13.08 -16.15
N VAL A 256 4.23 -12.10 -15.98
CA VAL A 256 3.10 -12.18 -15.05
C VAL A 256 1.85 -12.62 -15.82
N PRO A 257 1.28 -13.80 -15.55
CA PRO A 257 0.07 -14.26 -16.23
C PRO A 257 -1.16 -13.49 -15.72
N LEU A 258 -1.90 -12.87 -16.65
CA LEU A 258 -3.20 -12.29 -16.39
C LEU A 258 -4.27 -13.22 -16.99
N THR A 259 -5.19 -13.69 -16.15
CA THR A 259 -6.30 -14.57 -16.56
C THR A 259 -7.48 -13.71 -17.01
N LEU A 260 -7.91 -13.87 -18.26
CA LEU A 260 -9.10 -13.24 -18.83
C LEU A 260 -10.17 -14.30 -19.10
N GLN A 261 -11.36 -14.12 -18.54
CA GLN A 261 -12.54 -14.96 -18.78
C GLN A 261 -13.67 -14.11 -19.40
N ASN A 262 -14.28 -14.61 -20.46
CA ASN A 262 -15.61 -14.15 -20.88
C ASN A 262 -16.67 -14.78 -19.97
N LYS A 263 -17.54 -13.97 -19.37
CA LYS A 263 -18.71 -14.43 -18.57
C LYS A 263 -20.05 -14.09 -19.22
N GLY A 264 -19.98 -13.52 -20.43
CA GLY A 264 -21.11 -13.21 -21.26
C GLY A 264 -21.58 -14.43 -22.05
N THR A 265 -22.83 -14.35 -22.49
CA THR A 265 -23.50 -15.39 -23.29
C THR A 265 -23.14 -15.34 -24.78
N VAL A 266 -22.31 -14.38 -25.20
CA VAL A 266 -21.86 -14.22 -26.59
C VAL A 266 -20.34 -14.08 -26.70
N THR A 267 -19.79 -14.45 -27.87
CA THR A 267 -18.41 -14.18 -28.23
C THR A 267 -18.14 -12.66 -28.24
N ASN A 268 -17.04 -12.21 -27.64
CA ASN A 268 -16.73 -10.78 -27.51
C ASN A 268 -15.23 -10.50 -27.69
N THR A 269 -14.89 -9.33 -28.24
CA THR A 269 -13.52 -8.86 -28.41
C THR A 269 -13.12 -7.96 -27.23
N TYR A 270 -11.96 -8.21 -26.65
CA TYR A 270 -11.39 -7.48 -25.53
C TYR A 270 -10.15 -6.73 -25.98
N LYS A 271 -10.19 -5.39 -25.89
CA LYS A 271 -9.04 -4.52 -26.09
C LYS A 271 -8.40 -4.21 -24.74
N LEU A 272 -7.16 -4.66 -24.57
CA LEU A 272 -6.34 -4.37 -23.40
C LEU A 272 -5.43 -3.16 -23.70
N SER A 273 -5.22 -2.34 -22.69
CA SER A 273 -4.37 -1.15 -22.74
C SER A 273 -3.62 -1.00 -21.42
N LEU A 274 -2.40 -0.46 -21.50
CA LEU A 274 -1.45 -0.46 -20.40
C LEU A 274 -1.05 0.98 -20.06
N ASN A 275 -1.11 1.32 -18.76
CA ASN A 275 -0.52 2.51 -18.20
C ASN A 275 0.52 2.06 -17.15
N ALA A 276 1.80 2.13 -17.52
CA ALA A 276 2.94 1.57 -16.80
C ALA A 276 4.25 2.21 -17.29
N PRO A 277 5.40 1.99 -16.62
CA PRO A 277 6.71 2.35 -17.15
C PRO A 277 7.08 1.57 -18.42
N ASN A 278 7.97 2.13 -19.25
CA ASN A 278 8.37 1.55 -20.55
C ASN A 278 8.97 0.13 -20.49
N PHE A 279 9.43 -0.33 -19.32
CA PHE A 279 9.94 -1.69 -19.12
C PHE A 279 8.85 -2.75 -18.88
N VAL A 280 7.58 -2.32 -18.86
CA VAL A 280 6.40 -3.17 -18.71
C VAL A 280 5.65 -3.18 -20.03
N THR A 281 5.35 -4.36 -20.57
CA THR A 281 4.59 -4.53 -21.83
C THR A 281 3.52 -5.60 -21.70
N LEU A 282 2.53 -5.61 -22.60
CA LEU A 282 1.55 -6.70 -22.73
C LEU A 282 1.90 -7.54 -23.95
N GLU A 283 1.89 -8.86 -23.79
CA GLU A 283 2.09 -9.84 -24.87
C GLU A 283 1.01 -9.71 -25.97
N LYS A 284 -0.24 -9.45 -25.58
CA LYS A 284 -1.39 -9.27 -26.50
C LYS A 284 -2.25 -8.09 -26.03
N THR A 285 -2.69 -7.26 -26.96
CA THR A 285 -3.55 -6.07 -26.70
C THR A 285 -4.97 -6.21 -27.26
N LEU A 286 -5.23 -7.28 -28.03
CA LEU A 286 -6.55 -7.63 -28.54
C LEU A 286 -6.74 -9.15 -28.42
N ILE A 287 -7.87 -9.58 -27.87
CA ILE A 287 -8.20 -10.98 -27.60
C ILE A 287 -9.68 -11.18 -27.92
N SER A 288 -10.06 -12.24 -28.64
CA SER A 288 -11.46 -12.65 -28.80
C SER A 288 -11.71 -13.96 -28.06
N LEU A 289 -12.84 -14.07 -27.36
CA LEU A 289 -13.22 -15.23 -26.55
C LEU A 289 -14.69 -15.59 -26.79
N ALA A 290 -14.96 -16.87 -26.97
CA ALA A 290 -16.30 -17.47 -26.91
C ALA A 290 -16.92 -17.36 -25.50
N PRO A 291 -18.22 -17.63 -25.31
CA PRO A 291 -18.84 -17.73 -23.97
C PRO A 291 -18.08 -18.68 -23.05
N ASP A 292 -18.00 -18.32 -21.77
CA ASP A 292 -17.27 -19.03 -20.69
C ASP A 292 -15.77 -19.29 -20.90
N GLN A 293 -15.22 -18.99 -22.09
CA GLN A 293 -13.84 -19.25 -22.45
C GLN A 293 -12.86 -18.43 -21.58
N VAL A 294 -11.85 -19.12 -21.06
CA VAL A 294 -10.74 -18.55 -20.31
C VAL A 294 -9.48 -18.54 -21.18
N THR A 295 -8.65 -17.49 -21.04
CA THR A 295 -7.30 -17.45 -21.61
C THR A 295 -6.34 -16.73 -20.66
N THR A 296 -5.04 -16.85 -20.93
CA THR A 296 -3.99 -16.09 -20.23
C THR A 296 -3.26 -15.18 -21.21
N VAL A 297 -2.88 -13.99 -20.72
CA VAL A 297 -2.02 -13.04 -21.45
C VAL A 297 -0.91 -12.57 -20.51
N ASN A 298 0.33 -12.61 -20.97
CA ASN A 298 1.45 -12.21 -20.13
C ASN A 298 1.63 -10.68 -20.11
N LEU A 299 1.75 -10.14 -18.90
CA LEU A 299 2.35 -8.84 -18.63
C LEU A 299 3.86 -9.07 -18.45
N ILE A 300 4.66 -8.59 -19.40
CA ILE A 300 6.09 -8.84 -19.46
C ILE A 300 6.83 -7.69 -18.76
N LEU A 301 7.57 -8.02 -17.72
CA LEU A 301 8.40 -7.11 -16.92
C LEU A 301 9.87 -7.32 -17.31
N SER A 302 10.57 -6.26 -17.71
CA SER A 302 11.98 -6.32 -18.14
C SER A 302 12.76 -5.03 -17.81
N PRO A 303 12.85 -4.61 -16.53
CA PRO A 303 13.60 -3.43 -16.11
C PRO A 303 15.09 -3.55 -16.48
N GLY A 304 15.74 -2.43 -16.83
CA GLY A 304 17.19 -2.37 -16.96
C GLY A 304 17.91 -2.28 -15.60
N PHE A 305 19.24 -2.28 -15.62
CA PHE A 305 20.07 -1.95 -14.45
C PHE A 305 19.79 -0.54 -13.93
N GLY A 306 19.94 -0.32 -12.62
CA GLY A 306 19.71 0.97 -11.97
C GLY A 306 18.24 1.38 -11.82
N ILE A 307 17.30 0.58 -12.34
CA ILE A 307 15.86 0.73 -12.08
C ILE A 307 15.54 0.03 -10.75
N GLN A 308 15.03 0.78 -9.77
CA GLN A 308 14.67 0.26 -8.45
C GLN A 308 13.43 0.96 -7.88
N GLY A 309 12.72 0.28 -6.97
CA GLY A 309 11.54 0.81 -6.26
C GLY A 309 10.20 0.23 -6.72
N ASP A 310 9.11 0.79 -6.21
CA ASP A 310 7.73 0.32 -6.45
C ASP A 310 7.05 1.13 -7.56
N PHE A 311 6.68 0.44 -8.64
CA PHE A 311 6.06 1.02 -9.82
C PHE A 311 4.58 0.61 -9.95
N PRO A 312 3.63 1.57 -9.99
CA PRO A 312 2.23 1.26 -10.24
C PRO A 312 2.01 0.89 -11.70
N VAL A 313 1.28 -0.21 -11.92
CA VAL A 313 0.88 -0.73 -13.23
C VAL A 313 -0.64 -0.79 -13.30
N LYS A 314 -1.22 -0.33 -14.40
CA LYS A 314 -2.67 -0.28 -14.62
C LYS A 314 -3.02 -0.91 -15.95
N VAL A 315 -3.61 -2.10 -15.91
CA VAL A 315 -4.16 -2.77 -17.10
C VAL A 315 -5.62 -2.40 -17.22
N THR A 316 -5.96 -1.60 -18.23
CA THR A 316 -7.34 -1.20 -18.54
C THR A 316 -7.84 -2.03 -19.70
N ILE A 317 -8.92 -2.77 -19.49
CA ILE A 317 -9.55 -3.66 -20.46
C ILE A 317 -10.93 -3.12 -20.81
N LYS A 318 -11.27 -3.12 -22.10
CA LYS A 318 -12.57 -2.71 -22.62
C LYS A 318 -13.06 -3.75 -23.63
N ASN A 319 -14.31 -4.18 -23.49
CA ASN A 319 -14.94 -5.09 -24.45
C ASN A 319 -15.59 -4.32 -25.62
N GLU A 320 -15.81 -5.02 -26.74
CA GLU A 320 -16.36 -4.46 -27.97
C GLU A 320 -17.89 -4.43 -27.95
N LEU A 321 -18.54 -5.49 -27.47
CA LEU A 321 -19.98 -5.51 -27.18
C LEU A 321 -20.22 -5.06 -25.73
N GLY A 322 -21.16 -4.14 -25.50
CA GLY A 322 -21.45 -3.55 -24.18
C GLY A 322 -20.54 -2.38 -23.77
N LYS A 323 -19.35 -2.23 -24.37
CA LYS A 323 -18.37 -1.14 -24.14
C LYS A 323 -17.90 -0.97 -22.68
N ILE A 324 -18.21 -1.92 -21.81
CA ILE A 324 -17.83 -2.01 -20.40
C ILE A 324 -16.31 -1.95 -20.29
N THR A 325 -15.82 -1.09 -19.39
CA THR A 325 -14.39 -0.89 -19.14
C THR A 325 -14.07 -1.26 -17.70
N LYS A 326 -13.12 -2.17 -17.48
CA LYS A 326 -12.64 -2.59 -16.16
C LYS A 326 -11.13 -2.30 -16.02
N LEU A 327 -10.68 -2.10 -14.78
CA LEU A 327 -9.31 -1.73 -14.44
C LEU A 327 -8.73 -2.76 -13.46
N LEU A 328 -7.59 -3.35 -13.82
CA LEU A 328 -6.77 -4.17 -12.94
C LEU A 328 -5.53 -3.36 -12.51
N PRO A 329 -5.49 -2.86 -11.26
CA PRO A 329 -4.30 -2.23 -10.69
C PRO A 329 -3.35 -3.29 -10.13
N LEU A 330 -2.05 -3.11 -10.37
CA LEU A 330 -0.96 -3.96 -9.90
C LEU A 330 0.21 -3.07 -9.44
N THR A 331 1.09 -3.61 -8.60
CA THR A 331 2.38 -3.00 -8.26
C THR A 331 3.51 -3.92 -8.67
N VAL A 332 4.56 -3.36 -9.27
CA VAL A 332 5.80 -4.05 -9.62
C VAL A 332 6.93 -3.44 -8.80
N ARG A 333 7.53 -4.24 -7.91
CA ARG A 333 8.74 -3.89 -7.18
C ARG A 333 9.96 -4.31 -7.98
N VAL A 334 10.90 -3.40 -8.19
CA VAL A 334 12.22 -3.74 -8.74
C VAL A 334 13.26 -3.62 -7.63
N GLU A 335 13.90 -4.73 -7.32
CA GLU A 335 14.93 -4.86 -6.30
C GLU A 335 16.32 -4.62 -6.92
N LYS A 336 17.15 -3.80 -6.25
CA LYS A 336 18.59 -3.76 -6.54
C LYS A 336 19.19 -5.11 -6.15
N CYS A 337 19.80 -5.80 -7.10
CA CYS A 337 20.34 -7.15 -6.91
C CYS A 337 21.83 -7.26 -7.24
N TYR A 338 22.40 -6.22 -7.87
CA TYR A 338 23.82 -6.12 -8.17
C TYR A 338 24.44 -5.05 -7.27
N ASP A 339 25.32 -5.45 -6.37
CA ASP A 339 25.97 -4.51 -5.46
C ASP A 339 27.35 -5.00 -5.03
N VAL A 340 28.22 -4.05 -4.69
CA VAL A 340 29.59 -4.30 -4.25
C VAL A 340 29.98 -3.33 -3.16
N GLN A 341 30.82 -3.76 -2.24
CA GLN A 341 31.45 -2.91 -1.24
C GLN A 341 32.96 -3.01 -1.37
N THR A 342 33.64 -1.86 -1.32
CA THR A 342 35.10 -1.75 -1.29
C THR A 342 35.49 -1.04 0.00
N ASN A 343 36.48 -1.56 0.72
CA ASN A 343 37.05 -0.91 1.89
C ASN A 343 38.58 -1.08 1.91
N ILE A 344 39.32 0.00 2.09
CA ILE A 344 40.76 -0.05 2.37
C ILE A 344 40.91 -0.13 3.89
N MET A 345 41.66 -1.13 4.39
CA MET A 345 41.84 -1.37 5.84
C MET A 345 42.74 -0.34 6.55
N ALA A 346 42.84 0.88 6.00
CA ALA A 346 43.50 2.04 6.58
C ALA A 346 43.03 3.32 5.87
N GLU A 347 42.49 4.29 6.62
CA GLU A 347 42.07 5.61 6.08
C GLU A 347 43.27 6.49 5.68
N THR A 348 44.40 6.33 6.38
CA THR A 348 45.62 7.10 6.17
C THR A 348 46.86 6.21 6.21
N ALA A 349 47.94 6.69 5.59
CA ALA A 349 49.28 6.14 5.76
C ALA A 349 50.34 7.25 5.62
N THR A 350 51.43 7.14 6.35
CA THR A 350 52.65 7.89 6.09
C THR A 350 53.69 6.93 5.52
N VAL A 351 54.33 7.29 4.41
CA VAL A 351 55.25 6.40 3.68
C VAL A 351 56.51 7.15 3.29
N CYS A 352 57.67 6.56 3.57
CA CYS A 352 58.96 7.10 3.20
C CYS A 352 59.24 6.90 1.71
N ASN A 353 59.80 7.92 1.05
CA ASN A 353 60.29 7.75 -0.32
C ASN A 353 61.33 6.61 -0.38
N THR A 354 61.25 5.78 -1.42
CA THR A 354 61.95 4.48 -1.62
C THR A 354 61.51 3.32 -0.74
N PHE A 355 60.64 3.53 0.24
CA PHE A 355 60.08 2.46 1.07
C PHE A 355 58.73 2.01 0.53
N THR A 356 58.47 0.70 0.62
CA THR A 356 57.20 0.11 0.20
C THR A 356 56.28 -0.10 1.39
N SER A 357 55.09 0.49 1.36
CA SER A 357 54.00 0.19 2.29
C SER A 357 52.94 -0.64 1.58
N GLN A 358 52.41 -1.66 2.25
CA GLN A 358 51.30 -2.46 1.76
C GLN A 358 50.06 -2.27 2.63
N LYS A 359 48.90 -2.21 2.00
CA LYS A 359 47.58 -2.10 2.64
C LYS A 359 46.64 -3.12 2.02
N GLN A 360 45.77 -3.72 2.82
CA GLN A 360 44.75 -4.63 2.32
C GLN A 360 43.50 -3.85 1.92
N VAL A 361 42.95 -4.19 0.77
CA VAL A 361 41.66 -3.69 0.27
C VAL A 361 40.71 -4.87 0.27
N LEU A 362 39.66 -4.80 1.07
CA LEU A 362 38.60 -5.78 1.13
C LEU A 362 37.55 -5.46 0.06
N ILE A 363 37.22 -6.43 -0.80
CA ILE A 363 36.12 -6.35 -1.75
C ILE A 363 35.08 -7.39 -1.38
N LYS A 364 33.83 -6.96 -1.24
CA LYS A 364 32.69 -7.80 -0.90
C LYS A 364 31.62 -7.74 -1.98
N ASN A 365 31.11 -8.89 -2.41
CA ASN A 365 29.86 -8.94 -3.17
C ASN A 365 28.68 -8.76 -2.21
N THR A 366 27.98 -7.64 -2.31
CA THR A 366 26.75 -7.36 -1.54
C THR A 366 25.47 -7.60 -2.36
N GLY A 367 25.62 -8.01 -3.63
CA GLY A 367 24.53 -8.46 -4.50
C GLY A 367 24.09 -9.90 -4.26
N ARG A 368 23.24 -10.40 -5.16
CA ARG A 368 22.52 -11.69 -5.06
C ARG A 368 22.97 -12.74 -6.08
N PHE A 369 23.94 -12.42 -6.93
CA PHE A 369 24.47 -13.30 -7.97
C PHE A 369 26.00 -13.41 -7.87
N ASP A 370 26.58 -14.39 -8.56
CA ASP A 370 28.04 -14.45 -8.77
C ASP A 370 28.44 -13.34 -9.73
N ASN A 371 29.38 -12.48 -9.32
CA ASN A 371 29.78 -11.30 -10.09
C ASN A 371 31.30 -11.15 -10.16
N THR A 372 31.79 -10.80 -11.35
CA THR A 372 33.19 -10.39 -11.55
C THR A 372 33.30 -8.89 -11.40
N PHE A 373 34.16 -8.41 -10.51
CA PHE A 373 34.43 -6.99 -10.30
C PHE A 373 35.82 -6.66 -10.83
N ASN A 374 35.90 -5.72 -11.76
CA ASN A 374 37.15 -5.16 -12.24
C ASN A 374 37.61 -4.03 -11.32
N PHE A 375 38.92 -3.90 -11.11
CA PHE A 375 39.51 -2.88 -10.25
C PHE A 375 40.12 -1.75 -11.08
N ALA A 376 39.82 -0.51 -10.70
CA ALA A 376 40.45 0.70 -11.20
C ALA A 376 41.14 1.45 -10.06
N LEU A 377 42.33 1.98 -10.34
CA LEU A 377 43.16 2.72 -9.39
C LEU A 377 43.35 4.16 -9.88
N GLU A 378 42.97 5.12 -9.07
CA GLU A 378 43.07 6.56 -9.37
C GLU A 378 43.97 7.26 -8.34
N GLY A 379 44.74 8.27 -8.77
CA GLY A 379 45.58 9.08 -7.89
C GLY A 379 47.08 8.93 -8.16
N ALA A 380 47.81 8.35 -7.21
CA ALA A 380 49.27 8.28 -7.27
C ALA A 380 49.78 7.19 -8.24
N THR A 381 50.65 7.56 -9.18
CA THR A 381 51.30 6.64 -10.14
C THR A 381 52.31 5.68 -9.51
N PHE A 382 52.63 5.86 -8.23
CA PHE A 382 53.50 5.00 -7.43
C PHE A 382 52.74 3.96 -6.59
N ALA A 383 51.44 3.81 -6.85
CA ALA A 383 50.59 2.80 -6.24
C ALA A 383 50.17 1.74 -7.28
N SER A 384 50.00 0.50 -6.82
CA SER A 384 49.54 -0.63 -7.64
C SER A 384 48.71 -1.61 -6.82
N LEU A 385 47.86 -2.39 -7.49
CA LEU A 385 47.17 -3.55 -6.91
C LEU A 385 47.82 -4.84 -7.43
N ASP A 386 47.81 -5.88 -6.62
CA ASP A 386 48.22 -7.24 -7.01
C ASP A 386 47.23 -7.92 -7.97
N LYS A 387 45.97 -7.50 -7.95
CA LYS A 387 44.85 -8.03 -8.74
C LYS A 387 44.24 -6.93 -9.61
N THR A 388 43.73 -7.31 -10.78
CA THR A 388 42.99 -6.44 -11.71
C THR A 388 41.49 -6.72 -11.73
N SER A 389 41.07 -7.89 -11.28
CA SER A 389 39.67 -8.26 -11.05
C SER A 389 39.56 -9.42 -10.06
N VAL A 390 38.33 -9.68 -9.59
CA VAL A 390 37.96 -10.82 -8.75
C VAL A 390 36.57 -11.31 -9.12
N THR A 391 36.27 -12.61 -8.98
CA THR A 391 34.90 -13.15 -9.10
C THR A 391 34.45 -13.66 -7.75
N LEU A 392 33.33 -13.13 -7.24
CA LEU A 392 32.82 -13.39 -5.90
C LEU A 392 31.38 -13.88 -5.93
N ALA A 393 31.08 -14.92 -5.16
CA ALA A 393 29.73 -15.37 -4.87
C ALA A 393 28.99 -14.39 -3.93
N PRO A 394 27.65 -14.43 -3.82
CA PRO A 394 26.87 -13.56 -2.94
C PRO A 394 27.37 -13.58 -1.49
N GLY A 395 27.64 -12.39 -0.94
CA GLY A 395 28.15 -12.23 0.43
C GLY A 395 29.63 -12.59 0.64
N ALA A 396 30.31 -13.15 -0.37
CA ALA A 396 31.72 -13.51 -0.29
C ALA A 396 32.62 -12.26 -0.31
N GLU A 397 33.79 -12.42 0.31
CA GLU A 397 34.80 -11.37 0.50
C GLU A 397 36.17 -11.88 0.05
N GLU A 398 36.96 -11.03 -0.61
CA GLU A 398 38.36 -11.31 -0.92
C GLU A 398 39.19 -10.02 -0.83
N SER A 399 40.44 -10.16 -0.39
CA SER A 399 41.38 -9.05 -0.26
C SER A 399 42.31 -8.90 -1.47
N ALA A 400 42.58 -7.66 -1.86
CA ALA A 400 43.63 -7.27 -2.80
C ALA A 400 44.68 -6.41 -2.08
N THR A 401 45.96 -6.58 -2.43
CA THR A 401 47.08 -5.86 -1.81
C THR A 401 47.38 -4.58 -2.56
N LEU A 402 47.00 -3.44 -1.98
CA LEU A 402 47.43 -2.12 -2.42
C LEU A 402 48.89 -1.89 -1.99
N THR A 403 49.79 -1.90 -2.95
CA THR A 403 51.22 -1.61 -2.77
C THR A 403 51.48 -0.14 -3.09
N ILE A 404 52.22 0.55 -2.22
CA ILE A 404 52.54 1.98 -2.30
C ILE A 404 54.06 2.11 -2.17
N ASN A 405 54.75 2.51 -3.24
CA ASN A 405 56.22 2.61 -3.27
C ASN A 405 56.67 3.93 -3.92
N PRO A 406 56.67 5.06 -3.19
CA PRO A 406 56.97 6.38 -3.76
C PRO A 406 58.45 6.48 -4.17
N PRO A 407 58.78 6.85 -5.42
CA PRO A 407 60.18 7.07 -5.84
C PRO A 407 60.92 8.11 -4.97
N GLU A 408 62.25 8.03 -4.92
CA GLU A 408 63.13 8.90 -4.10
C GLU A 408 62.78 10.40 -4.19
N LYS A 409 62.48 10.88 -5.40
CA LYS A 409 62.20 12.29 -5.70
C LYS A 409 60.71 12.67 -5.62
N THR A 410 59.88 11.86 -4.98
CA THR A 410 58.45 12.19 -4.80
C THR A 410 58.30 13.39 -3.87
N PRO A 411 57.60 14.47 -4.26
CA PRO A 411 57.36 15.61 -3.38
C PRO A 411 56.65 15.18 -2.09
N ALA A 412 57.14 15.64 -0.94
CA ALA A 412 56.53 15.36 0.36
C ALA A 412 55.19 16.10 0.50
N ARG A 413 54.08 15.38 0.38
CA ARG A 413 52.70 15.88 0.50
C ARG A 413 51.72 14.72 0.66
N THR A 414 50.46 15.02 0.93
CA THR A 414 49.39 14.01 0.91
C THR A 414 48.89 13.76 -0.52
N TYR A 415 48.80 12.48 -0.88
CA TYR A 415 48.23 11.95 -2.11
C TYR A 415 46.96 11.17 -1.76
N ASN A 416 45.87 11.41 -2.48
CA ASN A 416 44.68 10.57 -2.39
C ASN A 416 44.84 9.41 -3.38
N ILE A 417 44.68 8.17 -2.92
CA ILE A 417 44.67 6.97 -3.77
C ILE A 417 43.30 6.33 -3.62
N LYS A 418 42.54 6.29 -4.71
CA LYS A 418 41.18 5.74 -4.77
C LYS A 418 41.20 4.39 -5.47
N VAL A 419 40.70 3.36 -4.79
CA VAL A 419 40.46 2.03 -5.37
C VAL A 419 38.97 1.92 -5.66
N THR A 420 38.62 1.55 -6.89
CA THR A 420 37.23 1.38 -7.32
C THR A 420 37.01 -0.04 -7.84
N ALA A 421 36.07 -0.78 -7.25
CA ALA A 421 35.57 -2.04 -7.81
C ALA A 421 34.34 -1.76 -8.67
N THR A 422 34.21 -2.42 -9.83
CA THR A 422 33.09 -2.23 -10.77
C THR A 422 32.73 -3.51 -11.49
N ASP A 423 31.45 -3.89 -11.43
CA ASP A 423 30.88 -4.95 -12.28
C ASP A 423 30.81 -4.45 -13.74
N PRO A 424 31.46 -5.13 -14.71
CA PRO A 424 31.48 -4.72 -16.11
C PRO A 424 30.13 -4.87 -16.82
N ILE A 425 29.18 -5.64 -16.27
CA ILE A 425 27.83 -5.85 -16.80
C ILE A 425 26.86 -4.84 -16.17
N SER A 426 26.61 -4.94 -14.86
CA SER A 426 25.59 -4.13 -14.17
C SER A 426 25.99 -2.67 -13.93
N LYS A 427 27.30 -2.37 -13.97
CA LYS A 427 27.92 -1.10 -13.55
C LYS A 427 27.76 -0.79 -12.05
N ALA A 428 27.28 -1.74 -11.25
CA ALA A 428 27.37 -1.68 -9.80
C ALA A 428 28.84 -1.47 -9.40
N SER A 429 29.09 -0.44 -8.60
CA SER A 429 30.44 0.04 -8.31
C SER A 429 30.53 0.65 -6.92
N SER A 430 31.70 0.48 -6.31
CA SER A 430 32.05 1.01 -5.00
C SER A 430 33.50 1.46 -5.03
N SER A 431 33.84 2.46 -4.22
CA SER A 431 35.20 2.96 -4.15
C SER A 431 35.52 3.50 -2.77
N ASP A 432 36.74 3.25 -2.32
CA ASP A 432 37.30 3.79 -1.08
C ASP A 432 38.63 4.50 -1.38
N THR A 433 39.06 5.44 -0.51
CA THR A 433 40.17 6.36 -0.76
C THR A 433 41.07 6.52 0.47
N ILE A 434 42.31 6.03 0.36
CA ILE A 434 43.35 6.23 1.38
C ILE A 434 44.12 7.52 1.13
N LYS A 435 44.42 8.25 2.22
CA LYS A 435 45.28 9.44 2.19
C LYS A 435 46.71 9.07 2.55
N VAL A 436 47.63 9.15 1.59
CA VAL A 436 49.04 8.79 1.76
C VAL A 436 49.90 10.04 1.82
N SER A 437 50.47 10.33 2.98
CA SER A 437 51.48 11.38 3.14
C SER A 437 52.87 10.83 2.86
N THR A 438 53.56 11.37 1.87
CA THR A 438 54.95 11.03 1.56
C THR A 438 55.93 11.90 2.35
N LEU A 439 57.05 11.31 2.76
CA LEU A 439 58.16 12.01 3.43
C LEU A 439 59.46 11.86 2.62
N THR A 440 60.30 12.90 2.63
CA THR A 440 61.63 12.82 1.98
C THR A 440 62.58 11.90 2.76
N LYS A 441 63.67 11.50 2.11
CA LYS A 441 64.72 10.66 2.72
C LYS A 441 65.27 11.28 4.01
N GLU A 442 65.45 12.59 4.04
CA GLU A 442 65.96 13.35 5.18
C GLU A 442 64.97 13.32 6.35
N GLN A 443 63.68 13.57 6.07
CA GLN A 443 62.60 13.52 7.06
C GLN A 443 62.44 12.12 7.67
N CYS A 444 62.61 11.07 6.87
CA CYS A 444 62.46 9.68 7.29
C CYS A 444 63.52 9.16 8.26
N PHE A 445 64.67 9.84 8.36
CA PHE A 445 65.74 9.52 9.31
C PHE A 445 66.12 10.71 10.19
N GLN A 446 65.28 11.76 10.29
CA GLN A 446 65.61 13.03 10.94
C GLN A 446 66.03 12.82 12.42
N PRO A 447 67.28 13.08 12.80
CA PRO A 447 67.69 13.08 14.19
C PRO A 447 67.32 14.39 14.88
N SER A 448 67.18 14.33 16.20
CA SER A 448 67.17 15.48 17.10
C SER A 448 68.37 15.34 18.04
N ILE A 449 69.20 16.37 18.16
CA ILE A 449 70.36 16.40 19.07
C ILE A 449 70.09 17.45 20.14
N VAL A 450 70.32 17.11 21.42
CA VAL A 450 70.21 18.03 22.56
C VAL A 450 71.43 17.87 23.46
N ALA A 451 72.16 18.97 23.67
CA ALA A 451 73.26 19.00 24.63
C ALA A 451 72.74 19.16 26.06
N ALA A 452 73.25 18.38 27.02
CA ALA A 452 72.89 18.50 28.42
C ALA A 452 73.36 19.83 29.06
N GLN A 453 74.39 20.45 28.49
CA GLN A 453 74.97 21.72 28.93
C GLN A 453 75.42 22.50 27.68
N LYS A 454 75.04 23.79 27.57
CA LYS A 454 75.37 24.63 26.40
C LYS A 454 76.67 25.43 26.52
N ASN A 455 77.19 25.63 27.74
CA ASN A 455 78.46 26.32 27.99
C ASN A 455 79.24 25.54 29.06
N ILE A 456 80.52 25.28 28.81
CA ILE A 456 81.41 24.53 29.70
C ILE A 456 82.63 25.39 30.03
N GLU A 457 83.04 25.46 31.30
CA GLU A 457 84.35 25.98 31.67
C GLU A 457 85.32 24.82 31.94
N VAL A 458 86.49 24.81 31.30
CA VAL A 458 87.50 23.75 31.46
C VAL A 458 88.88 24.38 31.64
N ALA A 459 89.55 24.06 32.74
CA ALA A 459 90.94 24.49 32.96
C ALA A 459 91.91 23.71 32.07
N LYS A 460 93.00 24.36 31.63
CA LYS A 460 94.14 23.68 31.00
C LYS A 460 94.67 22.56 31.89
N ASP A 461 95.13 21.48 31.26
CA ASP A 461 95.62 20.27 31.92
C ASP A 461 94.54 19.55 32.77
N SER A 462 93.27 19.77 32.43
CA SER A 462 92.11 19.09 33.00
C SER A 462 91.21 18.53 31.89
N ALA A 463 90.24 17.69 32.27
CA ALA A 463 89.31 17.06 31.35
C ALA A 463 87.86 17.18 31.84
N ALA A 464 86.96 17.47 30.92
CA ALA A 464 85.50 17.45 31.11
C ALA A 464 84.85 16.52 30.08
N ALA A 465 83.58 16.16 30.30
CA ALA A 465 82.77 15.42 29.35
C ALA A 465 81.34 15.96 29.35
N VAL A 466 80.77 16.15 28.16
CA VAL A 466 79.39 16.63 27.97
C VAL A 466 78.58 15.54 27.31
N SER A 467 77.44 15.21 27.91
CA SER A 467 76.45 14.33 27.30
C SER A 467 75.61 15.08 26.26
N PHE A 468 75.41 14.45 25.11
CA PHE A 468 74.43 14.83 24.10
C PHE A 468 73.44 13.68 23.95
N THR A 469 72.15 13.97 24.07
CA THR A 469 71.08 13.00 23.79
C THR A 469 70.69 13.12 22.31
N ILE A 470 70.69 11.99 21.61
CA ILE A 470 70.35 11.87 20.20
C ILE A 470 69.10 11.00 20.08
N GLU A 471 68.08 11.52 19.41
CA GLU A 471 66.77 10.89 19.20
C GLU A 471 66.52 10.67 17.71
N ASN A 472 66.07 9.49 17.29
CA ASN A 472 65.56 9.27 15.94
C ASN A 472 64.09 9.71 15.86
N LYS A 473 63.83 10.89 15.27
CA LYS A 473 62.46 11.39 14.97
C LYS A 473 61.96 10.99 13.58
N GLY A 474 62.75 10.21 12.85
CA GLY A 474 62.32 9.56 11.62
C GLY A 474 61.35 8.39 11.86
N LEU A 475 60.78 7.88 10.78
CA LEU A 475 59.90 6.71 10.81
C LEU A 475 60.66 5.39 10.61
N GLU A 476 61.91 5.45 10.17
CA GLU A 476 62.73 4.30 9.79
C GLU A 476 63.98 4.17 10.66
N LYS A 477 64.49 2.94 10.77
CA LYS A 477 65.71 2.65 11.54
C LYS A 477 66.92 3.35 10.92
N ALA A 478 67.63 4.14 11.71
CA ALA A 478 68.72 4.99 11.25
C ALA A 478 70.06 4.64 11.91
N SER A 479 71.12 4.54 11.11
CA SER A 479 72.51 4.51 11.59
C SER A 479 73.16 5.88 11.38
N TYR A 480 73.44 6.58 12.47
CA TYR A 480 74.02 7.92 12.46
C TYR A 480 75.53 7.87 12.60
N ILE A 481 76.22 8.62 11.74
CA ILE A 481 77.64 8.98 11.88
C ILE A 481 77.69 10.31 12.60
N LEU A 482 78.55 10.41 13.62
CA LEU A 482 78.66 11.56 14.50
C LEU A 482 80.01 12.25 14.30
N GLU A 483 79.97 13.51 13.87
CA GLU A 483 81.16 14.27 13.50
C GLU A 483 81.19 15.60 14.27
N LEU A 484 82.35 15.93 14.83
CA LEU A 484 82.59 17.21 15.50
C LEU A 484 83.02 18.28 14.50
N SER A 485 82.57 19.51 14.77
CA SER A 485 82.87 20.73 14.01
C SER A 485 83.21 21.89 14.97
N GLY A 486 83.76 23.00 14.46
CA GLY A 486 84.11 24.19 15.24
C GLY A 486 85.62 24.38 15.46
N ASN A 487 86.00 25.27 16.37
CA ASN A 487 87.41 25.61 16.63
C ASN A 487 88.07 24.82 17.79
N ALA A 488 87.29 24.06 18.57
CA ALA A 488 87.79 23.26 19.69
C ALA A 488 88.43 21.89 19.28
N LEU A 489 88.36 21.52 18.00
CA LEU A 489 88.64 20.16 17.50
C LEU A 489 90.00 19.57 17.89
N ALA A 490 91.01 20.41 18.12
CA ALA A 490 92.34 19.98 18.55
C ALA A 490 92.36 19.35 19.96
N PHE A 491 91.29 19.49 20.75
CA PHE A 491 91.19 19.00 22.13
C PHE A 491 89.81 18.41 22.49
N THR A 492 88.98 18.07 21.49
CA THR A 492 87.65 17.46 21.71
C THR A 492 87.46 16.17 20.93
N GLN A 493 86.87 15.14 21.57
CA GLN A 493 86.61 13.83 20.95
C GLN A 493 85.21 13.31 21.31
N VAL A 494 84.47 12.79 20.34
CA VAL A 494 83.15 12.15 20.56
C VAL A 494 83.28 10.64 20.72
N ASN A 495 82.48 10.06 21.62
CA ASN A 495 82.41 8.62 21.88
C ASN A 495 80.97 8.20 22.26
N PRO A 496 80.35 7.22 21.57
CA PRO A 496 80.78 6.62 20.31
C PRO A 496 80.71 7.61 19.13
N SER A 497 81.46 7.34 18.05
CA SER A 497 81.43 8.14 16.80
C SER A 497 80.34 7.71 15.80
N SER A 498 79.60 6.65 16.11
CA SER A 498 78.39 6.26 15.39
C SER A 498 77.47 5.43 16.29
N LEU A 499 76.18 5.44 15.98
CA LEU A 499 75.15 4.69 16.71
C LEU A 499 73.98 4.32 15.79
N THR A 500 73.07 3.44 16.25
CA THR A 500 71.93 2.98 15.44
C THR A 500 70.65 2.93 16.26
N LEU A 501 69.66 3.71 15.85
CA LEU A 501 68.41 3.91 16.58
C LEU A 501 67.20 3.44 15.79
N GLU A 502 66.35 2.65 16.45
CA GLU A 502 64.96 2.46 16.02
C GLU A 502 64.18 3.78 16.14
N PRO A 503 63.05 3.94 15.42
CA PRO A 503 62.18 5.12 15.53
C PRO A 503 61.78 5.44 16.98
N SER A 504 61.78 6.73 17.31
CA SER A 504 61.47 7.26 18.66
C SER A 504 62.35 6.68 19.78
N LYS A 505 63.55 6.20 19.48
CA LYS A 505 64.57 5.84 20.49
C LYS A 505 65.61 6.93 20.65
N THR A 506 66.10 7.03 21.89
CA THR A 506 67.12 7.96 22.34
C THR A 506 68.35 7.21 22.83
N GLU A 507 69.54 7.72 22.50
CA GLU A 507 70.81 7.27 23.07
C GLU A 507 71.67 8.48 23.45
N THR A 508 72.55 8.31 24.44
CA THR A 508 73.41 9.39 24.96
C THR A 508 74.86 9.15 24.57
N VAL A 509 75.45 10.11 23.88
CA VAL A 509 76.88 10.12 23.53
C VAL A 509 77.64 11.17 24.33
N TYR A 510 78.95 10.99 24.46
CA TYR A 510 79.80 11.91 25.22
C TYR A 510 80.81 12.61 24.32
N VAL A 511 80.89 13.93 24.46
CA VAL A 511 82.00 14.73 23.91
C VAL A 511 82.97 15.02 25.05
N HIS A 512 84.14 14.39 25.00
CA HIS A 512 85.25 14.62 25.90
C HIS A 512 86.01 15.88 25.48
N ILE A 513 86.42 16.69 26.45
CA ILE A 513 87.06 18.00 26.27
C ILE A 513 88.31 18.05 27.16
N ALA A 514 89.51 18.15 26.58
CA ALA A 514 90.77 18.06 27.32
C ALA A 514 91.83 19.07 26.79
N PRO A 515 91.69 20.38 27.06
CA PRO A 515 92.62 21.40 26.57
C PRO A 515 94.00 21.24 27.21
N SER A 516 95.00 20.94 26.37
CA SER A 516 96.40 20.85 26.81
C SER A 516 96.96 22.23 27.21
N THR A 517 98.09 22.24 27.90
CA THR A 517 98.81 23.45 28.30
C THR A 517 99.21 24.38 27.14
N ALA A 518 99.26 23.85 25.90
CA ALA A 518 99.57 24.60 24.69
C ALA A 518 98.34 25.26 24.01
N VAL A 519 97.13 24.98 24.46
CA VAL A 519 95.90 25.67 23.98
C VAL A 519 95.90 27.11 24.51
N ALA A 520 95.31 28.06 23.78
CA ALA A 520 95.17 29.43 24.26
C ALA A 520 94.06 29.54 25.32
N GLU A 521 94.08 30.58 26.14
CA GLU A 521 92.91 30.94 26.97
C GLU A 521 91.90 31.73 26.12
N GLY A 522 90.60 31.48 26.34
CA GLY A 522 89.52 32.15 25.62
C GLY A 522 88.32 31.25 25.31
N GLU A 523 87.43 31.77 24.47
CA GLU A 523 86.18 31.14 24.08
C GLU A 523 86.36 30.26 22.82
N TYR A 524 86.00 28.99 22.95
CA TYR A 524 85.95 28.00 21.89
C TYR A 524 84.51 27.47 21.74
N HIS A 525 84.26 26.74 20.66
CA HIS A 525 82.99 26.05 20.43
C HIS A 525 83.22 24.70 19.75
N VAL A 526 82.34 23.75 20.06
CA VAL A 526 82.25 22.48 19.34
C VAL A 526 80.79 22.21 18.95
N GLY A 527 80.56 21.92 17.68
CA GLY A 527 79.27 21.50 17.13
C GLY A 527 79.26 19.99 16.89
N LEU A 528 78.39 19.25 17.56
CA LEU A 528 78.13 17.85 17.28
C LEU A 528 77.10 17.75 16.15
N THR A 529 77.50 17.15 15.04
CA THR A 529 76.63 16.89 13.88
C THR A 529 76.24 15.42 13.80
N ALA A 530 75.03 15.14 13.33
CA ALA A 530 74.57 13.79 13.00
C ALA A 530 74.11 13.72 11.54
N ARG A 531 74.62 12.72 10.81
CA ARG A 531 74.21 12.41 9.43
C ARG A 531 74.06 10.91 9.24
N VAL A 532 73.11 10.49 8.40
CA VAL A 532 73.07 9.11 7.92
C VAL A 532 74.08 8.95 6.78
N LYS A 533 74.59 7.74 6.57
CA LYS A 533 75.48 7.42 5.46
C LYS A 533 74.82 7.84 4.12
N ASP A 534 75.59 8.48 3.25
CA ASP A 534 75.14 8.93 1.92
C ASP A 534 73.91 9.87 1.97
N SER A 535 73.90 10.76 2.98
CA SER A 535 72.98 11.89 3.18
C SER A 535 73.72 13.16 3.63
N GLN A 536 73.03 14.30 3.63
CA GLN A 536 73.56 15.57 4.15
C GLN A 536 73.58 15.58 5.69
N ILE A 537 74.11 16.66 6.32
CA ILE A 537 73.96 16.87 7.77
C ILE A 537 72.47 17.01 8.08
N LEU A 538 71.93 16.11 8.90
CA LEU A 538 70.50 16.09 9.21
C LEU A 538 70.19 16.89 10.49
N SER A 539 71.10 16.93 11.46
CA SER A 539 71.00 17.78 12.65
C SER A 539 72.39 18.18 13.17
N SER A 540 72.44 19.29 13.90
CA SER A 540 73.63 19.79 14.59
C SER A 540 73.22 20.50 15.87
N GLU A 541 74.00 20.36 16.94
CA GLU A 541 73.86 21.13 18.19
C GLU A 541 75.26 21.60 18.64
N THR A 542 75.37 22.85 19.05
CA THR A 542 76.66 23.51 19.34
C THR A 542 76.74 23.99 20.78
N ILE A 543 77.89 23.75 21.40
CA ILE A 543 78.19 24.19 22.77
C ILE A 543 79.42 25.11 22.80
N GLY A 544 79.42 26.07 23.73
CA GLY A 544 80.56 26.90 24.06
C GLY A 544 81.50 26.18 25.05
N ILE A 545 82.80 26.38 24.88
CA ILE A 545 83.86 25.84 25.74
C ILE A 545 84.84 26.97 26.07
N LYS A 546 84.87 27.37 27.33
CA LYS A 546 85.74 28.43 27.84
C LYS A 546 86.99 27.81 28.48
N VAL A 547 88.14 28.03 27.86
CA VAL A 547 89.42 27.48 28.33
C VAL A 547 90.02 28.42 29.38
N LEU A 548 90.04 27.96 30.63
CA LEU A 548 90.57 28.67 31.79
C LEU A 548 92.06 28.37 32.02
N PRO A 549 92.82 29.25 32.70
CA PRO A 549 94.17 28.96 33.16
C PRO A 549 94.22 27.69 34.04
N PRO A 550 95.37 27.00 34.12
CA PRO A 550 95.49 25.74 34.84
C PRO A 550 95.14 25.88 36.33
N ALA A 551 94.38 24.93 36.86
CA ALA A 551 93.95 24.94 38.25
C ALA A 551 95.16 24.86 39.21
N LYS A 552 95.17 25.69 40.26
CA LYS A 552 96.20 25.63 41.31
C LYS A 552 95.96 24.41 42.22
N VAL A 553 96.47 23.26 41.79
CA VAL A 553 96.39 22.00 42.56
C VAL A 553 97.20 22.14 43.86
N PRO A 554 96.60 21.91 45.04
CA PRO A 554 97.36 21.82 46.29
C PRO A 554 98.19 20.53 46.30
N ILE A 555 99.48 20.65 46.63
CA ILE A 555 100.43 19.54 46.57
C ILE A 555 100.13 18.52 47.67
N ILE A 556 99.81 17.29 47.29
CA ILE A 556 99.75 16.12 48.18
C ILE A 556 100.85 15.15 47.75
N MET A 557 101.71 14.72 48.69
CA MET A 557 102.85 13.85 48.41
C MET A 557 102.42 12.37 48.23
N PRO A 558 103.11 11.60 47.37
CA PRO A 558 102.73 10.22 47.06
C PRO A 558 103.19 9.22 48.14
N GLY A 559 102.29 8.33 48.58
CA GLY A 559 102.67 7.17 49.37
C GLY A 559 101.54 6.44 50.09
N GLN A 560 100.91 5.45 49.43
CA GLN A 560 100.85 4.09 49.96
C GLN A 560 100.40 3.06 48.90
N GLU A 561 101.21 2.00 48.79
CA GLU A 561 100.94 0.59 48.45
C GLU A 561 99.85 0.17 47.44
N GLN A 562 100.27 -0.73 46.54
CA GLN A 562 99.41 -1.49 45.64
C GLN A 562 98.51 -2.48 46.39
N LYS A 563 97.35 -2.82 45.82
CA LYS A 563 96.65 -4.08 46.10
C LYS A 563 96.37 -4.86 44.82
N THR A 564 96.44 -6.18 44.92
CA THR A 564 96.56 -7.12 43.81
C THR A 564 95.20 -7.71 43.37
N PRO A 565 95.11 -8.37 42.18
CA PRO A 565 93.84 -8.57 41.47
C PRO A 565 92.72 -9.38 42.16
N TRP A 566 93.00 -10.08 43.26
CA TRP A 566 92.02 -10.98 43.90
C TRP A 566 90.93 -10.27 44.73
N GLN A 567 91.07 -8.98 45.05
CA GLN A 567 89.99 -8.23 45.71
C GLN A 567 88.87 -7.75 44.76
N LYS A 568 88.97 -7.99 43.44
CA LYS A 568 87.92 -7.62 42.46
C LYS A 568 86.89 -8.73 42.16
N ILE A 569 86.93 -9.86 42.87
CA ILE A 569 86.09 -11.04 42.59
C ILE A 569 85.09 -11.33 43.73
N GLU A 570 85.32 -10.85 44.96
CA GLU A 570 84.45 -11.15 46.10
C GLU A 570 83.14 -10.34 46.13
N ASP A 571 83.14 -9.10 45.61
CA ASP A 571 81.93 -8.26 45.54
C ASP A 571 81.03 -8.60 44.34
N PHE A 572 81.59 -9.25 43.30
CA PHE A 572 80.83 -9.68 42.12
C PHE A 572 79.83 -10.81 42.46
N PHE A 573 80.18 -11.72 43.37
CA PHE A 573 79.35 -12.89 43.70
C PHE A 573 78.36 -12.68 44.86
N LYS A 574 78.44 -11.56 45.61
CA LYS A 574 77.48 -11.25 46.68
C LYS A 574 76.15 -10.68 46.17
N ASN A 575 76.11 -10.18 44.93
CA ASN A 575 74.97 -9.44 44.37
C ASN A 575 74.00 -10.24 43.47
N LEU A 576 74.14 -11.57 43.34
CA LEU A 576 73.33 -12.33 42.36
C LEU A 576 72.15 -13.16 42.92
N PHE A 577 72.17 -13.60 44.18
CA PHE A 577 71.10 -14.47 44.72
C PHE A 577 70.77 -14.27 46.21
N LYS A 578 69.99 -13.22 46.53
CA LYS A 578 69.10 -13.16 47.72
C LYS A 578 68.12 -11.97 47.72
N VAL A 579 67.07 -12.03 46.90
CA VAL A 579 65.91 -11.11 47.01
C VAL A 579 64.59 -11.88 46.93
N ALA A 580 64.06 -12.25 48.10
CA ALA A 580 62.68 -12.69 48.32
C ALA A 580 62.39 -12.66 49.84
N ILE A 581 61.21 -12.26 50.36
CA ILE A 581 60.00 -11.65 49.77
C ILE A 581 59.29 -10.84 50.90
N LYS A 582 58.39 -9.91 50.54
CA LYS A 582 57.54 -8.99 51.36
C LYS A 582 58.08 -7.55 51.50
N THR A 583 57.39 -6.45 51.15
CA THR A 583 55.96 -6.00 51.15
C THR A 583 55.39 -5.63 52.52
N ASN A 584 54.73 -4.47 52.73
CA ASN A 584 54.64 -3.23 51.95
C ASN A 584 54.07 -2.06 52.80
N ILE A 585 54.36 -0.82 52.40
CA ILE A 585 53.49 0.41 52.43
C ILE A 585 52.56 0.57 53.67
N THR A 586 52.86 1.39 54.68
CA THR A 586 52.90 2.89 54.74
C THR A 586 51.53 3.56 54.89
N LYS A 587 51.28 4.20 56.05
CA LYS A 587 50.46 5.44 56.20
C LYS A 587 50.67 6.09 57.59
N GLN A 588 49.92 7.17 57.86
CA GLN A 588 50.04 8.23 58.89
C GLN A 588 51.01 9.37 58.45
N ILE A 589 50.62 10.65 58.26
CA ILE A 589 49.82 11.63 59.07
C ILE A 589 50.71 12.16 60.23
N GLU A 590 50.91 13.47 60.49
CA GLU A 590 50.25 14.74 60.10
C GLU A 590 51.28 15.90 60.15
N VAL A 591 51.44 16.78 59.14
CA VAL A 591 52.42 17.91 59.16
C VAL A 591 52.00 19.09 58.25
N THR A 592 52.34 20.32 58.65
CA THR A 592 52.24 21.59 57.89
C THR A 592 53.62 22.32 57.88
N GLU A 593 53.88 23.53 57.35
CA GLU A 593 53.08 24.74 57.07
C GLU A 593 53.81 25.62 55.99
N GLU A 594 53.66 26.95 56.05
CA GLU A 594 54.33 28.02 55.28
C GLU A 594 55.88 28.11 55.51
N VAL A 595 56.73 28.90 54.81
CA VAL A 595 56.60 30.14 54.00
C VAL A 595 57.64 30.19 52.83
N ASN A 596 57.18 30.56 51.61
CA ASN A 596 57.72 31.48 50.56
C ASN A 596 59.26 31.86 50.50
N LEU A 597 59.94 32.10 49.36
CA LEU A 597 59.70 33.12 48.29
C LEU A 597 60.62 32.95 47.03
N THR A 598 60.16 33.42 45.84
CA THR A 598 60.90 33.85 44.60
C THR A 598 61.79 32.84 43.83
N GLU A 599 61.92 32.79 42.48
CA GLU A 599 61.26 33.34 41.25
C GLU A 599 62.02 32.70 40.02
N GLU A 600 61.68 32.70 38.70
CA GLU A 600 60.51 32.97 37.81
C GLU A 600 60.82 32.31 36.42
N VAL A 601 59.96 32.50 35.41
CA VAL A 601 60.15 32.46 33.94
C VAL A 601 59.65 31.19 33.19
N LYS A 602 58.37 31.29 32.77
CA LYS A 602 57.74 30.79 31.50
C LYS A 602 57.47 29.30 31.18
N GLN A 603 56.17 29.05 30.93
CA GLN A 603 55.55 28.30 29.80
C GLN A 603 55.77 26.77 29.68
N GLN A 604 54.74 25.89 29.63
CA GLN A 604 53.25 25.97 29.74
C GLN A 604 52.74 24.72 30.54
N GLU A 605 51.48 24.23 30.59
CA GLU A 605 50.18 24.46 29.89
C GLU A 605 48.98 23.86 30.68
N GLN A 606 47.76 23.92 30.12
CA GLN A 606 46.51 23.15 30.40
C GLN A 606 46.08 22.85 31.86
N GLU A 607 45.00 23.50 32.34
CA GLU A 607 43.63 22.92 32.44
C GLU A 607 42.57 23.92 33.01
N LYS A 608 41.25 23.63 32.81
CA LYS A 608 40.02 24.16 33.48
C LYS A 608 39.76 25.70 33.49
N ALA A 609 38.56 26.31 33.39
CA ALA A 609 37.11 25.99 33.55
C ALA A 609 36.51 26.22 34.97
N GLU A 610 35.31 26.81 35.18
CA GLU A 610 34.28 27.34 34.24
C GLU A 610 34.08 28.89 34.36
N THR A 611 33.03 29.58 34.85
CA THR A 611 31.70 29.23 35.44
C THR A 611 30.70 30.42 35.33
N ASN A 612 29.37 30.16 35.46
CA ASN A 612 28.21 31.10 35.60
C ASN A 612 27.66 31.79 34.30
N VAL A 613 26.44 31.44 33.82
CA VAL A 613 25.10 31.97 34.20
C VAL A 613 24.83 33.37 33.56
N THR A 614 23.79 33.60 32.74
CA THR A 614 22.36 33.19 32.85
C THR A 614 21.68 33.05 31.47
N GLU A 615 20.63 32.21 31.37
CA GLU A 615 19.41 32.33 30.51
C GLU A 615 19.50 32.52 28.96
N GLN A 616 18.60 31.99 28.11
CA GLN A 616 17.42 31.12 28.30
C GLN A 616 17.15 30.27 27.02
N SER A 617 16.00 29.60 26.94
CA SER A 617 15.52 28.79 25.79
C SER A 617 15.00 29.67 24.62
N GLU A 618 14.51 29.21 23.46
CA GLU A 618 14.04 27.88 23.03
C GLU A 618 14.05 27.73 21.48
N GLN A 619 13.93 26.49 20.97
CA GLN A 619 13.52 26.20 19.57
C GLN A 619 11.97 26.16 19.48
N PRO A 620 11.28 26.02 18.30
CA PRO A 620 11.78 25.71 16.94
C PRO A 620 11.15 26.52 15.76
N ALA A 621 11.60 26.19 14.55
CA ALA A 621 10.84 26.15 13.28
C ALA A 621 9.89 27.30 12.86
N THR A 622 10.20 27.92 11.71
CA THR A 622 9.46 27.67 10.44
C THR A 622 10.17 28.32 9.25
N LYS A 623 10.07 27.72 8.06
CA LYS A 623 10.59 28.30 6.81
C LYS A 623 9.42 28.52 5.85
N ASN A 624 9.06 29.78 5.60
CA ASN A 624 8.11 30.17 4.57
C ASN A 624 8.40 31.60 4.10
N ILE A 625 8.87 31.72 2.85
CA ILE A 625 8.81 32.84 1.90
C ILE A 625 9.43 32.23 0.63
N PHE A 626 8.70 32.00 -0.47
CA PHE A 626 7.81 32.90 -1.24
C PHE A 626 8.59 33.98 -2.01
N ASP A 627 9.62 33.54 -2.74
CA ASP A 627 10.08 34.21 -3.95
C ASP A 627 10.61 33.18 -4.97
N VAL A 628 10.41 33.47 -6.27
CA VAL A 628 10.52 32.62 -7.49
C VAL A 628 9.16 32.07 -7.99
N ILE A 629 9.04 31.95 -9.33
CA ILE A 629 7.83 31.66 -10.13
C ILE A 629 6.79 32.81 -10.13
N LYS A 630 7.18 33.96 -10.70
CA LYS A 630 6.26 35.00 -11.17
C LYS A 630 6.47 35.33 -12.67
N SER A 631 6.50 34.27 -13.49
CA SER A 631 6.51 34.33 -14.95
C SER A 631 5.71 33.16 -15.53
N PHE A 632 5.33 33.22 -16.81
CA PHE A 632 4.45 32.25 -17.51
C PHE A 632 2.98 32.18 -17.05
N TYR A 633 2.28 33.33 -16.97
CA TYR A 633 0.81 33.38 -16.93
C TYR A 633 0.16 34.26 -18.01
N TYR A 634 0.80 34.46 -19.17
CA TYR A 634 0.23 35.24 -20.29
C TYR A 634 0.58 34.65 -21.68
N LYS A 635 -0.04 33.50 -22.01
CA LYS A 635 -0.25 32.88 -23.35
C LYS A 635 -0.93 31.51 -23.12
N ILE A 636 -2.08 31.14 -23.69
CA ILE A 636 -3.02 31.79 -24.63
C ILE A 636 -4.46 31.45 -24.19
N LYS A 637 -5.42 32.38 -24.28
CA LYS A 637 -6.87 32.05 -24.26
C LYS A 637 -7.70 33.00 -25.13
N SER A 638 -7.61 32.80 -26.45
CA SER A 638 -8.35 33.53 -27.50
C SER A 638 -8.13 32.77 -28.82
N LEU A 639 -9.11 32.44 -29.68
CA LEU A 639 -10.57 32.73 -29.71
C LEU A 639 -11.38 31.46 -30.07
N ALA A 640 -12.69 31.61 -30.30
CA ALA A 640 -13.59 30.53 -30.73
C ALA A 640 -14.40 30.88 -32.00
N THR A 641 -14.61 29.86 -32.85
CA THR A 641 -15.76 29.62 -33.77
C THR A 641 -16.19 30.64 -34.86
N LYS A 642 -16.04 30.24 -36.14
CA LYS A 642 -17.04 30.10 -37.26
C LYS A 642 -16.28 30.09 -38.62
N LYS A 643 -16.61 29.30 -39.66
CA LYS A 643 -17.83 29.13 -40.51
C LYS A 643 -18.16 30.40 -41.33
N THR A 644 -18.40 30.41 -42.65
CA THR A 644 -18.60 29.35 -43.70
C THR A 644 -18.37 29.97 -45.10
N GLU A 645 -18.12 29.19 -46.17
CA GLU A 645 -18.81 29.22 -47.51
C GLU A 645 -18.07 28.51 -48.66
N GLU A 646 -18.78 28.27 -49.77
CA GLU A 646 -18.47 27.48 -50.99
C GLU A 646 -19.10 28.22 -52.21
N PRO A 647 -18.71 28.01 -53.50
CA PRO A 647 -19.49 27.04 -54.32
C PRO A 647 -18.81 26.43 -55.60
N GLY A 648 -19.18 25.18 -55.94
CA GLY A 648 -19.31 24.65 -57.33
C GLY A 648 -18.05 24.27 -58.14
N ASN A 649 -18.13 23.45 -59.21
CA ASN A 649 -19.22 22.61 -59.76
C ASN A 649 -18.68 21.56 -60.79
N ASN A 650 -19.55 20.65 -61.29
CA ASN A 650 -19.48 19.87 -62.57
C ASN A 650 -18.86 18.43 -62.67
N THR A 651 -19.77 17.43 -62.65
CA THR A 651 -20.06 16.40 -63.71
C THR A 651 -19.19 15.13 -63.97
N SER A 652 -19.93 14.00 -64.19
CA SER A 652 -19.76 12.86 -65.15
C SER A 652 -18.82 11.64 -64.92
N ASP A 653 -19.48 10.47 -64.88
CA ASP A 653 -19.35 9.26 -65.73
C ASP A 653 -18.26 8.14 -65.60
N ASN A 654 -18.79 6.91 -65.47
CA ASN A 654 -18.47 5.62 -66.13
C ASN A 654 -17.11 4.86 -66.03
N LEU A 655 -17.20 3.68 -65.38
CA LEU A 655 -17.07 2.31 -65.96
C LEU A 655 -15.72 1.67 -66.39
N THR A 656 -15.66 0.33 -66.25
CA THR A 656 -14.68 -0.67 -66.79
C THR A 656 -13.23 -0.60 -66.28
N LYS A 657 -12.52 -1.69 -65.87
CA LYS A 657 -12.23 -3.04 -66.45
C LYS A 657 -11.28 -3.02 -67.67
N THR A 658 -10.44 -4.05 -67.92
CA THR A 658 -10.34 -5.38 -67.25
C THR A 658 -9.07 -5.54 -66.36
N THR A 659 -8.06 -6.43 -66.49
CA THR A 659 -7.68 -7.49 -67.47
C THR A 659 -6.75 -8.52 -66.77
N GLU A 660 -6.74 -9.78 -67.20
CA GLU A 660 -5.91 -10.90 -66.70
C GLU A 660 -5.22 -11.65 -67.86
N GLN A 661 -4.11 -12.37 -67.61
CA GLN A 661 -3.82 -13.72 -68.20
C GLN A 661 -2.60 -14.43 -67.57
N GLN A 662 -2.29 -15.67 -67.99
CA GLN A 662 -1.65 -16.73 -67.19
C GLN A 662 -0.47 -17.49 -67.89
N GLU A 663 -0.01 -18.59 -67.26
CA GLU A 663 0.81 -19.73 -67.75
C GLU A 663 2.37 -19.61 -67.62
N GLN A 664 3.06 -20.47 -66.83
CA GLN A 664 3.60 -21.86 -67.02
C GLN A 664 4.97 -21.89 -67.80
N GLU A 665 5.94 -22.82 -67.63
CA GLU A 665 5.97 -24.20 -67.11
C GLU A 665 7.39 -24.75 -66.65
N LYS A 666 7.41 -25.81 -65.80
CA LYS A 666 8.30 -27.04 -65.64
C LYS A 666 9.86 -27.17 -65.76
N GLU A 667 10.37 -28.29 -65.19
CA GLU A 667 11.66 -29.02 -65.46
C GLU A 667 11.60 -30.55 -65.05
N THR A 668 12.72 -31.32 -64.94
CA THR A 668 12.79 -32.75 -65.41
C THR A 668 13.47 -33.85 -64.52
N GLN A 669 12.67 -34.64 -63.77
CA GLN A 669 12.73 -36.14 -63.60
C GLN A 669 13.86 -36.91 -62.85
N LYS A 670 13.56 -38.21 -62.54
CA LYS A 670 14.40 -39.48 -62.43
C LYS A 670 14.30 -40.19 -61.04
N THR A 671 14.37 -41.53 -60.84
CA THR A 671 14.46 -42.76 -61.69
C THR A 671 13.97 -44.03 -60.89
N GLN A 672 13.93 -45.24 -61.48
CA GLN A 672 13.36 -46.53 -60.96
C GLN A 672 14.38 -47.55 -60.40
N GLU A 673 13.93 -48.58 -59.65
CA GLU A 673 14.05 -50.04 -59.98
C GLU A 673 13.20 -50.96 -59.04
N GLN A 674 13.43 -52.29 -59.00
CA GLN A 674 12.41 -53.36 -58.84
C GLN A 674 12.48 -54.19 -57.52
N GLY A 675 11.42 -54.97 -57.20
CA GLY A 675 11.62 -56.30 -56.58
C GLY A 675 10.53 -56.99 -55.71
N GLN A 676 9.84 -57.99 -56.28
CA GLN A 676 9.38 -59.26 -55.64
C GLN A 676 8.03 -59.33 -54.86
N LYS A 677 7.52 -60.57 -54.70
CA LYS A 677 6.15 -60.99 -54.29
C LYS A 677 6.17 -61.92 -53.07
N THR A 678 5.10 -61.93 -52.25
CA THR A 678 4.22 -63.10 -51.93
C THR A 678 3.09 -62.75 -50.94
N ALA A 679 2.06 -63.62 -50.86
CA ALA A 679 0.98 -63.65 -49.87
C ALA A 679 0.31 -65.06 -49.93
N PRO A 680 -0.66 -65.45 -49.07
CA PRO A 680 -1.02 -64.98 -47.72
C PRO A 680 -0.95 -66.13 -46.66
N THR A 681 -1.31 -65.90 -45.39
CA THR A 681 -2.13 -66.85 -44.56
C THR A 681 -2.60 -66.23 -43.23
N THR A 682 -3.93 -66.18 -43.10
CA THR A 682 -4.81 -66.20 -41.92
C THR A 682 -4.22 -66.49 -40.53
N LYS A 683 -4.42 -65.57 -39.56
CA LYS A 683 -5.20 -65.82 -38.34
C LYS A 683 -5.58 -64.55 -37.54
N GLN A 684 -6.76 -64.64 -36.92
CA GLN A 684 -7.30 -63.83 -35.81
C GLN A 684 -6.34 -63.83 -34.60
N THR A 685 -6.36 -62.88 -33.64
CA THR A 685 -7.40 -61.88 -33.30
C THR A 685 -6.80 -60.68 -32.51
N GLN A 686 -7.57 -59.59 -32.37
CA GLN A 686 -7.44 -58.44 -31.43
C GLN A 686 -6.18 -58.39 -30.52
N GLU A 687 -5.23 -57.50 -30.82
CA GLU A 687 -4.16 -57.11 -29.85
C GLU A 687 -3.56 -55.72 -30.17
N GLN A 688 -4.36 -54.64 -30.02
CA GLN A 688 -3.80 -53.27 -29.97
C GLN A 688 -4.68 -52.22 -29.26
N GLU A 689 -5.66 -52.64 -28.46
CA GLU A 689 -6.64 -51.76 -27.80
C GLU A 689 -6.81 -52.11 -26.30
N GLN A 690 -5.76 -52.65 -25.66
CA GLN A 690 -5.72 -52.95 -24.21
C GLN A 690 -4.51 -52.33 -23.47
N THR A 691 -3.54 -51.75 -24.17
CA THR A 691 -2.29 -51.22 -23.57
C THR A 691 -2.37 -49.72 -23.21
N GLN A 692 -3.58 -49.21 -22.95
CA GLN A 692 -3.78 -47.83 -22.49
C GLN A 692 -4.78 -47.71 -21.32
N GLU A 693 -5.71 -48.67 -21.19
CA GLU A 693 -6.67 -48.73 -20.06
C GLU A 693 -5.99 -49.23 -18.76
N GLN A 694 -5.06 -50.20 -18.86
CA GLN A 694 -4.35 -50.78 -17.71
C GLN A 694 -3.34 -49.85 -17.01
N LEU A 695 -3.02 -48.68 -17.58
CA LEU A 695 -2.09 -47.72 -16.96
C LEU A 695 -2.80 -46.68 -16.08
N GLU A 696 -4.10 -46.42 -16.34
CA GLU A 696 -4.90 -45.50 -15.52
C GLU A 696 -5.46 -46.20 -14.27
N GLU A 697 -5.79 -47.49 -14.35
CA GLU A 697 -6.34 -48.27 -13.23
C GLU A 697 -5.33 -48.42 -12.07
N GLN A 698 -4.07 -48.74 -12.35
CA GLN A 698 -3.00 -48.78 -11.33
C GLN A 698 -2.68 -47.41 -10.72
N THR A 699 -3.10 -46.31 -11.34
CA THR A 699 -2.88 -44.95 -10.83
C THR A 699 -3.98 -44.49 -9.86
N GLN A 700 -5.14 -45.17 -9.83
CA GLN A 700 -6.20 -44.90 -8.85
C GLN A 700 -6.00 -45.70 -7.54
N GLU A 701 -5.53 -46.95 -7.62
CA GLU A 701 -5.39 -47.82 -6.44
C GLU A 701 -4.37 -47.27 -5.42
N GLN A 702 -3.32 -46.56 -5.88
CA GLN A 702 -2.37 -45.87 -4.99
C GLN A 702 -2.87 -44.54 -4.40
N LEU A 703 -4.02 -44.02 -4.84
CA LEU A 703 -4.56 -42.74 -4.39
C LEU A 703 -5.57 -42.88 -3.23
N GLU A 704 -6.23 -44.04 -3.11
CA GLU A 704 -7.17 -44.28 -2.01
C GLU A 704 -6.47 -44.60 -0.68
N GLU A 705 -5.29 -45.25 -0.69
CA GLU A 705 -4.56 -45.62 0.54
C GLU A 705 -4.05 -44.39 1.33
N GLN A 706 -3.71 -43.29 0.65
CA GLN A 706 -3.33 -42.03 1.32
C GLN A 706 -4.51 -41.24 1.90
N THR A 707 -5.77 -41.68 1.69
CA THR A 707 -6.97 -40.93 2.07
C THR A 707 -7.58 -41.37 3.42
N GLN A 708 -6.94 -42.28 4.17
CA GLN A 708 -7.45 -42.76 5.47
C GLN A 708 -6.74 -42.26 6.75
N GLU A 709 -5.49 -41.78 6.71
CA GLU A 709 -4.79 -41.30 7.94
C GLU A 709 -5.21 -39.90 8.46
N GLN A 710 -6.12 -39.19 7.79
CA GLN A 710 -6.57 -37.84 8.22
C GLN A 710 -8.01 -37.79 8.77
N LYS A 711 -8.48 -38.85 9.45
CA LYS A 711 -9.83 -38.89 10.05
C LYS A 711 -9.93 -39.31 11.53
N GLN A 712 -8.88 -39.13 12.34
CA GLN A 712 -9.00 -39.35 13.79
C GLN A 712 -8.24 -38.36 14.71
N THR A 713 -8.62 -37.08 14.68
CA THR A 713 -8.70 -36.26 15.92
C THR A 713 -9.53 -34.99 15.67
N LYS A 714 -10.66 -34.85 16.38
CA LYS A 714 -11.40 -33.58 16.50
C LYS A 714 -11.99 -33.45 17.90
N ALA A 715 -11.14 -33.10 18.85
CA ALA A 715 -11.48 -32.68 20.20
C ALA A 715 -10.41 -31.68 20.68
N GLU A 716 -10.75 -30.88 21.70
CA GLU A 716 -9.95 -29.76 22.22
C GLU A 716 -9.78 -28.58 21.24
N ALA A 717 -9.70 -27.35 21.76
CA ALA A 717 -9.59 -26.14 20.95
C ALA A 717 -8.90 -25.00 21.71
N GLU A 718 -7.74 -24.56 21.22
CA GLU A 718 -7.06 -23.34 21.68
C GLU A 718 -6.70 -22.41 20.49
N PRO A 719 -6.60 -21.07 20.69
CA PRO A 719 -6.66 -20.12 19.58
C PRO A 719 -5.29 -19.59 19.11
N LEU A 720 -4.95 -19.78 17.83
CA LEU A 720 -3.79 -19.15 17.19
C LEU A 720 -4.08 -17.73 16.66
N ILE A 721 -3.94 -16.77 17.57
CA ILE A 721 -3.24 -15.48 17.40
C ILE A 721 -3.25 -14.88 15.96
N THR A 722 -4.14 -13.93 15.71
CA THR A 722 -4.09 -13.06 14.51
C THR A 722 -3.19 -11.84 14.72
N SER A 723 -2.66 -11.26 13.64
CA SER A 723 -1.64 -10.19 13.65
C SER A 723 -2.06 -8.83 14.27
N LYS A 724 -3.24 -8.73 14.87
CA LYS A 724 -3.64 -7.60 15.74
C LYS A 724 -3.23 -7.76 17.21
N SER A 725 -2.98 -8.97 17.72
CA SER A 725 -2.75 -9.19 19.16
C SER A 725 -1.29 -8.97 19.62
N VAL A 726 -0.30 -9.09 18.74
CA VAL A 726 1.14 -8.95 19.11
C VAL A 726 1.44 -7.58 19.75
N LYS A 727 0.84 -6.50 19.24
CA LYS A 727 0.99 -5.14 19.80
C LYS A 727 0.30 -4.93 21.16
N GLN A 728 -0.60 -5.82 21.55
CA GLN A 728 -1.25 -5.81 22.87
C GLN A 728 -0.45 -6.67 23.86
N PHE A 729 -0.10 -7.90 23.47
CA PHE A 729 0.67 -8.83 24.29
C PHE A 729 2.01 -8.25 24.79
N VAL A 730 2.75 -7.58 23.89
CA VAL A 730 4.02 -6.91 24.27
C VAL A 730 3.81 -5.77 25.27
N LYS A 731 2.63 -5.14 25.30
CA LYS A 731 2.32 -4.03 26.22
C LYS A 731 2.01 -4.52 27.62
N ASP A 732 1.24 -5.61 27.72
CA ASP A 732 0.75 -6.12 29.00
C ASP A 732 1.79 -7.02 29.71
N TYR A 733 2.73 -7.63 28.98
CA TYR A 733 3.80 -8.48 29.53
C TYR A 733 5.22 -7.89 29.52
N ALA A 734 5.41 -6.63 29.10
CA ALA A 734 6.73 -5.97 29.05
C ALA A 734 7.51 -6.10 30.37
N TYR A 735 6.88 -5.78 31.51
CA TYR A 735 7.50 -5.86 32.83
C TYR A 735 7.86 -7.29 33.25
N HIS A 736 7.06 -8.29 32.87
CA HIS A 736 7.34 -9.70 33.16
C HIS A 736 8.49 -10.25 32.32
N LEU A 737 8.59 -9.86 31.04
CA LEU A 737 9.71 -10.23 30.18
C LEU A 737 11.01 -9.55 30.62
N VAL A 738 10.97 -8.28 31.01
CA VAL A 738 12.13 -7.57 31.58
C VAL A 738 12.54 -8.21 32.91
N ALA A 739 11.60 -8.54 33.80
CA ALA A 739 11.89 -9.22 35.06
C ALA A 739 12.51 -10.60 34.84
N ALA A 740 12.00 -11.41 33.89
CA ALA A 740 12.57 -12.70 33.55
C ALA A 740 14.00 -12.57 32.98
N LEU A 741 14.25 -11.57 32.13
CA LEU A 741 15.57 -11.30 31.54
C LEU A 741 16.57 -10.82 32.60
N ILE A 742 16.14 -9.99 33.56
CA ILE A 742 16.93 -9.64 34.76
C ILE A 742 17.24 -10.87 35.60
N LEU A 743 16.27 -11.77 35.82
CA LEU A 743 16.46 -13.00 36.61
C LEU A 743 17.48 -13.95 35.93
N VAL A 744 17.41 -14.08 34.60
CA VAL A 744 18.41 -14.81 33.80
C VAL A 744 19.80 -14.16 33.91
N ILE A 745 19.90 -12.83 33.83
CA ILE A 745 21.17 -12.11 34.04
C ILE A 745 21.73 -12.35 35.45
N ILE A 746 20.89 -12.33 36.49
CA ILE A 746 21.30 -12.63 37.88
C ILE A 746 21.80 -14.07 37.99
N ILE A 747 21.11 -15.04 37.39
CA ILE A 747 21.56 -16.44 37.35
C ILE A 747 22.92 -16.56 36.64
N ILE A 748 23.14 -15.86 35.52
CA ILE A 748 24.42 -15.85 34.80
C ILE A 748 25.53 -15.21 35.66
N ILE A 749 25.26 -14.08 36.32
CA ILE A 749 26.21 -13.38 37.21
C ILE A 749 26.62 -14.25 38.40
N ILE A 750 25.70 -15.06 38.94
CA ILE A 750 25.99 -16.03 40.00
C ILE A 750 26.78 -17.23 39.44
N ALA A 751 26.30 -17.85 38.36
CA ALA A 751 26.87 -19.08 37.80
C ALA A 751 28.28 -18.89 37.21
N THR A 752 28.57 -17.71 36.66
CA THR A 752 29.91 -17.34 36.15
C THR A 752 30.84 -16.79 37.25
N GLY A 753 30.36 -16.64 38.48
CA GLY A 753 31.11 -16.04 39.59
C GLY A 753 31.35 -14.52 39.47
N TYR A 754 30.82 -13.86 38.43
CA TYR A 754 30.98 -12.43 38.17
C TYR A 754 30.46 -11.55 39.32
N TRP A 755 29.52 -12.06 40.12
CA TRP A 755 28.99 -11.36 41.30
C TRP A 755 30.07 -10.84 42.25
N LYS A 756 31.20 -11.56 42.40
CA LYS A 756 32.32 -11.09 43.24
C LYS A 756 32.85 -9.74 42.77
N LYS A 757 33.11 -9.57 41.48
CA LYS A 757 33.58 -8.30 40.89
C LYS A 757 32.56 -7.15 41.02
N ILE A 758 31.29 -7.46 41.22
CA ILE A 758 30.23 -6.45 41.44
C ILE A 758 30.16 -6.07 42.92
N VAL A 759 30.35 -7.02 43.83
CA VAL A 759 30.51 -6.74 45.27
C VAL A 759 31.78 -5.91 45.51
N ASP A 760 32.91 -6.31 44.91
CA ASP A 760 34.19 -5.59 44.97
C ASP A 760 34.14 -4.16 44.35
N PHE A 761 33.06 -3.82 43.62
CA PHE A 761 32.81 -2.48 43.06
C PHE A 761 31.91 -1.60 43.95
N PHE A 762 31.21 -2.18 44.93
CA PHE A 762 30.29 -1.48 45.83
C PHE A 762 30.69 -1.54 47.32
N VAL A 763 31.87 -2.07 47.64
CA VAL A 763 32.47 -1.97 48.98
C VAL A 763 33.49 -0.83 48.99
N GLU A 764 32.98 0.37 49.23
CA GLU A 764 33.78 1.51 49.70
C GLU A 764 33.80 1.47 51.24
N GLU A 765 34.94 1.79 51.87
CA GLU A 765 35.16 1.53 53.30
C GLU A 765 34.55 2.61 54.21
N GLU A 766 33.70 2.22 55.17
CA GLU A 766 33.41 3.03 56.37
C GLU A 766 33.70 2.23 57.66
N GLU A 767 34.44 2.85 58.58
CA GLU A 767 34.82 2.24 59.85
C GLU A 767 33.78 2.40 60.96
N VAL A 768 33.43 1.27 61.58
CA VAL A 768 33.31 1.10 63.05
C VAL A 768 32.61 2.20 63.87
N LYS A 769 31.43 1.88 64.40
CA LYS A 769 31.17 2.14 65.84
C LYS A 769 30.33 1.05 66.52
N THR A 770 30.81 0.69 67.71
CA THR A 770 30.31 -0.36 68.59
C THR A 770 28.96 -0.05 69.24
N ASN A 771 28.09 -1.06 69.42
CA ASN A 771 27.70 -1.50 70.77
C ASN A 771 26.91 -2.83 70.84
N LYS A 772 27.52 -3.84 71.50
CA LYS A 772 26.98 -4.54 72.69
C LYS A 772 25.45 -4.57 72.90
N ILE A 773 24.83 -5.76 72.87
CA ILE A 773 24.30 -6.54 74.04
C ILE A 773 23.23 -7.59 73.68
N ASN A 774 23.44 -8.84 74.14
CA ASN A 774 22.48 -9.94 74.36
C ASN A 774 21.59 -10.45 73.18
N LYS A 775 20.84 -11.57 73.31
CA LYS A 775 21.07 -12.94 73.86
C LYS A 775 19.74 -13.71 73.70
N ASN A 776 19.81 -15.05 73.56
CA ASN A 776 18.68 -15.99 73.40
C ASN A 776 17.95 -15.84 72.04
N LYS A 777 17.82 -16.89 71.22
CA LYS A 777 17.15 -18.21 71.43
C LYS A 777 15.61 -18.12 71.45
N GLY A 778 15.03 -18.33 70.28
CA GLY A 778 13.84 -19.16 70.06
C GLY A 778 14.27 -20.28 69.12
#